data_AF-A0A2H9U8E4-F1
#
_entry.id   AF-A0A2H9U8E4-F1
#
_cell.length_a   1.000
_cell.length_b   1.000
_cell.length_c   1.000
_cell.angle_alpha   90.00
_cell.angle_beta   90.00
_cell.angle_gamma   90.00
#
_symmetry.space_group_name_H-M   'P 1'
#
loop_
_entity.id
_entity.type
_entity.pdbx_description
1 polymer ?
#
loop_
_entity_poly.entity_id
_entity_poly.type
_entity_poly.pdbx_seq_one_letter_code
_entity_poly.pdbx_strand_id
1 'polypeptide(L)'
;MMRVTMLAAMIGGILAYPVLANDSVSDDFTAIYQSHQQQMSARLQALRAQAARGEGLVVQDGKRYLMVNGTRYRLNSDNYVVFDMPKPTFLDETTLRNVFDFFSDDWELTWYDGGVVIVNKLFGNYEYGQGCLLEYQPAQASLEANSRVAMEVASCNWISPPQAPPQALALVAASDSQVTLSWGRTDGADFYRVYRDGLAVANGAAIKALSFTEQGLTPATRYHYQVEACNQHGCTSERSAELSVATADIPALPPVTADMPVVINAGSRTNVINWNPVAGATYYQLVRNGVTLAANLTALSYTDAQLESNTQYQYALIACNEAGCSAPSALATITTAMLDMLDIRVQHKDPQTPAVSLNVRTQNSATSVFSANVSYAADKVYRYNQGIFSSSLSGGQYWVRVNAQPVNGQLCTSDTPNYKRTGGKNAEALIDCLTSVSMVSGVSGSLEFTLADNVEYYVPAPKMYRSADNQEVVTSSFTFTSLNDKVIKVDDSGKLTLVGEGETTLMVQANPDYYRVDQPLQLKVKVNPATKPVLLQKLEIGQATLLPPGAPHQILAPRGQTMVRAYAYARDASNTAMPAFTLTIDANGQQLSKRMICPSTAKVGSFSTPSYQLAEVCYSIIESEEAANFITKGMVLTVSDGNGMSLTAQPKVNGNGTINLKLVPGLNASGVAKVPDIAAFDRTLRQVYPLSKTNISVREPTDLTVDISPALGRVDQLRKLETDGKTYFYGLVPGTCYGTVGLGYVPGNSAVGRDGGCSLYLNSIFVHELGHNFGLGHAPGCGPTSSEPFWISAAWDGVARAALSPAPLFEQVDRMVISPKDKRIRADSDLMNYCFGYRFTQYNYQRVANYVNSKSWFADQPLRSRAVLTGEPVLLISGEILADKVVLEPVIASNNPIGVQEESGEPSPYTLLVNASDGVVMHALPLLQLDHQDAKRFSIELPASAHINALKFFAGEQELALEIRGANEQPKTFSRVSDNGPVISYQGDYVSWDNSKYPWLTLVYTQLDGSRLTLALNATGGELDIDQSKLNGGTLHFSLSDGINSVIHSETLAPR
;
A
#
# COMPACT_ATOMS: atom_id res chain seq x y z
N MET A 1 -9.32 24.28 -46.81
CA MET A 1 -8.90 24.41 -48.22
C MET A 1 -7.43 24.82 -48.23
N MET A 2 -6.54 24.35 -49.12
CA MET A 2 -6.70 23.43 -50.26
C MET A 2 -5.32 22.85 -50.70
N ARG A 3 -5.33 21.61 -51.25
CA ARG A 3 -4.45 21.02 -52.31
C ARG A 3 -2.91 21.11 -52.15
N VAL A 4 -2.17 20.03 -51.88
CA VAL A 4 -1.93 18.80 -52.70
C VAL A 4 -1.27 19.06 -54.07
N THR A 5 0.01 18.69 -54.22
CA THR A 5 0.49 17.57 -55.08
C THR A 5 1.95 17.19 -54.80
N MET A 6 2.32 15.93 -55.10
CA MET A 6 3.65 15.32 -54.88
C MET A 6 4.66 15.57 -56.03
N LEU A 7 5.94 15.30 -55.75
CA LEU A 7 7.05 15.17 -56.72
C LEU A 7 7.77 13.81 -56.54
N ALA A 8 8.66 13.43 -57.46
CA ALA A 8 9.25 12.08 -57.56
C ALA A 8 10.80 12.03 -57.52
N ALA A 9 11.33 10.81 -57.29
CA ALA A 9 12.67 10.26 -57.63
C ALA A 9 13.95 10.77 -56.90
N MET A 10 14.77 9.86 -56.33
CA MET A 10 16.00 9.24 -56.95
C MET A 10 17.05 8.72 -55.91
N ILE A 11 17.81 7.63 -56.24
CA ILE A 11 19.12 7.16 -55.66
C ILE A 11 19.08 6.58 -54.19
N GLY A 12 19.82 5.54 -53.73
CA GLY A 12 20.76 4.56 -54.33
C GLY A 12 22.07 4.35 -53.50
N GLY A 13 22.47 3.12 -53.09
CA GLY A 13 23.82 2.90 -52.47
C GLY A 13 24.13 1.67 -51.56
N ILE A 14 24.32 0.48 -52.16
CA ILE A 14 25.27 -0.65 -51.90
C ILE A 14 26.07 -0.77 -50.55
N LEU A 15 26.03 -1.94 -49.86
CA LEU A 15 27.15 -2.92 -49.65
C LEU A 15 26.75 -4.15 -48.78
N ALA A 16 27.46 -5.28 -48.92
CA ALA A 16 27.05 -6.63 -48.46
C ALA A 16 28.17 -7.44 -47.77
N TYR A 17 27.80 -8.47 -47.00
CA TYR A 17 28.65 -9.61 -46.59
C TYR A 17 27.82 -10.90 -46.45
N PRO A 18 28.36 -12.09 -46.79
CA PRO A 18 27.73 -13.39 -46.51
C PRO A 18 28.20 -13.96 -45.17
N VAL A 19 27.36 -14.78 -44.51
CA VAL A 19 27.77 -15.65 -43.40
C VAL A 19 27.57 -17.11 -43.81
N LEU A 20 28.59 -17.92 -43.54
CA LEU A 20 28.65 -19.34 -43.86
C LEU A 20 27.89 -20.16 -42.80
N ALA A 21 27.29 -21.28 -43.20
CA ALA A 21 26.64 -22.21 -42.28
C ALA A 21 27.64 -23.20 -41.68
N ASN A 22 27.51 -23.48 -40.37
CA ASN A 22 27.95 -24.72 -39.74
C ASN A 22 27.18 -24.96 -38.41
N ASP A 23 27.11 -26.22 -37.97
CA ASP A 23 26.76 -26.69 -36.62
C ASP A 23 25.28 -26.69 -36.12
N SER A 24 24.24 -26.60 -36.98
CA SER A 24 22.87 -26.29 -36.49
C SER A 24 22.04 -27.39 -35.78
N VAL A 25 22.33 -28.69 -35.92
CA VAL A 25 21.34 -29.73 -35.50
C VAL A 25 21.12 -29.81 -33.97
N SER A 26 22.14 -29.57 -33.13
CA SER A 26 21.96 -29.51 -31.66
C SER A 26 21.34 -28.20 -31.18
N ASP A 27 21.62 -27.11 -31.89
CA ASP A 27 21.12 -25.78 -31.56
C ASP A 27 19.61 -25.68 -31.84
N ASP A 28 19.13 -26.33 -32.90
CA ASP A 28 17.72 -26.45 -33.25
C ASP A 28 16.90 -27.13 -32.11
N PHE A 29 17.40 -28.22 -31.53
CA PHE A 29 16.73 -28.89 -30.40
C PHE A 29 16.69 -28.00 -29.14
N THR A 30 17.78 -27.30 -28.85
CA THR A 30 17.87 -26.41 -27.68
C THR A 30 16.85 -25.26 -27.77
N ALA A 31 16.69 -24.66 -28.95
CA ALA A 31 15.71 -23.59 -29.18
C ALA A 31 14.25 -24.06 -29.00
N ILE A 32 13.93 -25.27 -29.45
CA ILE A 32 12.60 -25.88 -29.31
C ILE A 32 12.25 -26.06 -27.83
N TYR A 33 13.15 -26.65 -27.04
CA TYR A 33 12.92 -26.89 -25.61
C TYR A 33 12.80 -25.58 -24.81
N GLN A 34 13.61 -24.56 -25.11
CA GLN A 34 13.52 -23.23 -24.46
C GLN A 34 12.16 -22.55 -24.69
N SER A 35 11.59 -22.66 -25.90
CA SER A 35 10.26 -22.10 -26.22
C SER A 35 9.17 -22.68 -25.33
N HIS A 36 9.14 -24.01 -25.18
CA HIS A 36 8.14 -24.69 -24.36
C HIS A 36 8.33 -24.43 -22.85
N GLN A 37 9.57 -24.30 -22.36
CA GLN A 37 9.87 -23.90 -20.97
C GLN A 37 9.26 -22.54 -20.61
N GLN A 38 9.31 -21.57 -21.54
CA GLN A 38 8.72 -20.23 -21.35
C GLN A 38 7.18 -20.28 -21.29
N GLN A 39 6.55 -21.06 -22.18
CA GLN A 39 5.09 -21.22 -22.23
C GLN A 39 4.55 -21.85 -20.93
N MET A 40 5.20 -22.90 -20.42
CA MET A 40 4.89 -23.49 -19.10
C MET A 40 4.99 -22.45 -17.98
N SER A 41 6.07 -21.68 -17.96
CA SER A 41 6.32 -20.66 -16.92
C SER A 41 5.25 -19.56 -16.94
N ALA A 42 4.87 -19.05 -18.11
CA ALA A 42 3.84 -18.01 -18.27
C ALA A 42 2.44 -18.51 -17.85
N ARG A 43 2.06 -19.72 -18.25
CA ARG A 43 0.77 -20.32 -17.91
C ARG A 43 0.61 -20.54 -16.40
N LEU A 44 1.65 -21.02 -15.74
CA LEU A 44 1.68 -21.20 -14.28
C LEU A 44 1.55 -19.85 -13.54
N GLN A 45 2.20 -18.79 -14.03
CA GLN A 45 2.05 -17.43 -13.48
C GLN A 45 0.65 -16.83 -13.68
N ALA A 46 0.01 -17.10 -14.82
CA ALA A 46 -1.36 -16.63 -15.08
C ALA A 46 -2.38 -17.25 -14.11
N LEU A 47 -2.31 -18.57 -13.90
CA LEU A 47 -3.15 -19.29 -12.94
C LEU A 47 -2.89 -18.82 -11.49
N ARG A 48 -1.63 -18.57 -11.14
CA ARG A 48 -1.22 -17.97 -9.86
C ARG A 48 -1.87 -16.60 -9.63
N ALA A 49 -1.89 -15.75 -10.65
CA ALA A 49 -2.49 -14.42 -10.59
C ALA A 49 -4.03 -14.46 -10.54
N GLN A 50 -4.66 -15.39 -11.27
CA GLN A 50 -6.11 -15.66 -11.19
C GLN A 50 -6.51 -16.06 -9.76
N ALA A 51 -5.80 -17.03 -9.17
CA ALA A 51 -6.02 -17.45 -7.79
C ALA A 51 -5.81 -16.32 -6.77
N ALA A 52 -4.82 -15.44 -6.99
CA ALA A 52 -4.59 -14.27 -6.14
C ALA A 52 -5.74 -13.25 -6.14
N ARG A 53 -6.54 -13.20 -7.21
CA ARG A 53 -7.75 -12.36 -7.31
C ARG A 53 -9.02 -13.06 -6.80
N GLY A 54 -8.95 -14.35 -6.45
CA GLY A 54 -10.10 -15.18 -6.06
C GLY A 54 -10.95 -15.71 -7.23
N GLU A 55 -10.56 -15.42 -8.47
CA GLU A 55 -11.32 -15.76 -9.68
C GLU A 55 -11.39 -17.29 -9.89
N GLY A 56 -12.57 -17.89 -9.76
CA GLY A 56 -12.73 -19.34 -9.87
C GLY A 56 -12.08 -20.13 -8.74
N LEU A 57 -11.75 -19.49 -7.61
CA LEU A 57 -11.27 -20.18 -6.41
C LEU A 57 -12.42 -20.97 -5.77
N VAL A 58 -12.14 -22.23 -5.41
CA VAL A 58 -13.04 -23.11 -4.66
C VAL A 58 -12.29 -23.63 -3.45
N VAL A 59 -12.94 -23.65 -2.29
CA VAL A 59 -12.33 -24.13 -1.04
C VAL A 59 -13.12 -25.33 -0.54
N GLN A 60 -12.43 -26.45 -0.37
CA GLN A 60 -13.03 -27.72 0.05
C GLN A 60 -12.06 -28.44 0.98
N ASP A 61 -12.55 -29.07 2.05
CA ASP A 61 -11.76 -29.91 2.97
C ASP A 61 -10.49 -29.22 3.51
N GLY A 62 -10.57 -27.91 3.79
CA GLY A 62 -9.47 -27.07 4.28
C GLY A 62 -8.39 -26.75 3.25
N LYS A 63 -8.61 -27.06 1.96
CA LYS A 63 -7.65 -26.86 0.87
C LYS A 63 -8.20 -25.91 -0.19
N ARG A 64 -7.30 -25.13 -0.78
CA ARG A 64 -7.59 -24.18 -1.87
C ARG A 64 -7.47 -24.88 -3.22
N TYR A 65 -8.47 -24.72 -4.07
CA TYR A 65 -8.50 -25.22 -5.43
C TYR A 65 -8.78 -24.08 -6.41
N LEU A 66 -8.20 -24.16 -7.61
CA LEU A 66 -8.55 -23.31 -8.73
C LEU A 66 -9.36 -24.12 -9.74
N MET A 67 -10.49 -23.57 -10.17
CA MET A 67 -11.26 -24.11 -11.30
C MET A 67 -10.58 -23.70 -12.61
N VAL A 68 -10.13 -24.69 -13.38
CA VAL A 68 -9.59 -24.49 -14.73
C VAL A 68 -10.32 -25.46 -15.66
N ASN A 69 -11.05 -24.92 -16.65
CA ASN A 69 -11.87 -25.68 -17.60
C ASN A 69 -12.75 -26.76 -16.95
N GLY A 70 -13.44 -26.41 -15.86
CA GLY A 70 -14.33 -27.32 -15.13
C GLY A 70 -13.63 -28.34 -14.22
N THR A 71 -12.30 -28.44 -14.26
CA THR A 71 -11.49 -29.34 -13.42
C THR A 71 -10.93 -28.58 -12.21
N ARG A 72 -10.84 -29.25 -11.05
CA ARG A 72 -10.30 -28.70 -9.80
C ARG A 72 -8.83 -29.04 -9.64
N TYR A 73 -7.99 -28.01 -9.53
CA TYR A 73 -6.55 -28.16 -9.29
C TYR A 73 -6.20 -27.61 -7.91
N ARG A 74 -5.53 -28.39 -7.06
CA ARG A 74 -5.12 -27.89 -5.74
C ARG A 74 -4.01 -26.85 -5.91
N LEU A 75 -4.01 -25.83 -5.07
CA LEU A 75 -2.97 -24.81 -5.02
C LEU A 75 -1.89 -25.13 -3.96
N ASN A 76 -0.75 -24.43 -4.04
CA ASN A 76 0.32 -24.42 -3.04
C ASN A 76 0.50 -23.03 -2.40
N SER A 77 1.52 -22.92 -1.52
CA SER A 77 2.11 -21.74 -0.87
C SER A 77 1.78 -20.42 -1.55
N ASP A 78 2.33 -20.32 -2.75
CA ASP A 78 2.42 -19.10 -3.54
C ASP A 78 1.28 -18.98 -4.57
N ASN A 79 0.25 -19.83 -4.47
CA ASN A 79 -0.85 -20.02 -5.42
C ASN A 79 -0.49 -20.76 -6.74
N TYR A 80 0.55 -21.60 -6.78
CA TYR A 80 0.80 -22.48 -7.94
C TYR A 80 -0.04 -23.77 -7.88
N VAL A 81 -0.37 -24.32 -9.05
CA VAL A 81 -1.09 -25.60 -9.19
C VAL A 81 -0.22 -26.80 -8.81
N VAL A 82 -0.81 -27.76 -8.10
CA VAL A 82 -0.19 -29.06 -7.76
C VAL A 82 -1.00 -30.20 -8.39
N PHE A 83 -0.32 -31.13 -9.05
CA PHE A 83 -0.93 -32.29 -9.71
C PHE A 83 -0.90 -33.52 -8.79
N ASP A 84 -1.76 -33.56 -7.76
CA ASP A 84 -1.85 -34.64 -6.76
C ASP A 84 -3.05 -35.59 -6.97
N MET A 85 -3.32 -35.92 -8.23
CA MET A 85 -4.37 -36.86 -8.64
C MET A 85 -3.94 -38.34 -8.51
N PRO A 86 -4.88 -39.30 -8.38
CA PRO A 86 -4.56 -40.72 -8.30
C PRO A 86 -3.81 -41.22 -9.54
N LYS A 87 -2.58 -41.72 -9.36
CA LYS A 87 -1.93 -42.62 -10.34
C LYS A 87 -2.76 -43.94 -10.35
N PRO A 88 -3.17 -44.58 -11.48
CA PRO A 88 -2.63 -44.47 -12.85
C PRO A 88 -3.62 -44.57 -14.06
N THR A 89 -3.19 -44.10 -15.23
CA THR A 89 -3.09 -44.87 -16.50
C THR A 89 -2.25 -44.05 -17.49
N PHE A 90 -1.30 -44.66 -18.21
CA PHE A 90 -0.34 -43.98 -19.10
C PHE A 90 -0.95 -43.39 -20.41
N LEU A 91 -2.28 -43.18 -20.46
CA LEU A 91 -3.00 -42.84 -21.69
C LEU A 91 -3.96 -41.64 -21.54
N ASP A 92 -4.15 -41.11 -20.33
CA ASP A 92 -5.01 -39.95 -20.09
C ASP A 92 -4.19 -38.74 -19.63
N GLU A 93 -3.78 -37.93 -20.60
CA GLU A 93 -3.11 -36.65 -20.38
C GLU A 93 -4.10 -35.47 -20.24
N THR A 94 -5.42 -35.71 -20.29
CA THR A 94 -6.45 -34.65 -20.40
C THR A 94 -6.35 -33.63 -19.28
N THR A 95 -6.09 -34.08 -18.05
CA THR A 95 -5.98 -33.20 -16.88
C THR A 95 -4.66 -32.40 -16.86
N LEU A 96 -3.59 -32.89 -17.52
CA LEU A 96 -2.36 -32.14 -17.73
C LEU A 96 -2.53 -31.13 -18.86
N ARG A 97 -3.12 -31.54 -19.99
CA ARG A 97 -3.37 -30.70 -21.16
C ARG A 97 -4.41 -29.61 -20.90
N ASN A 98 -5.33 -29.79 -19.95
CA ASN A 98 -6.18 -28.70 -19.43
C ASN A 98 -5.37 -27.53 -18.80
N VAL A 99 -4.17 -27.79 -18.29
CA VAL A 99 -3.24 -26.77 -17.79
C VAL A 99 -2.25 -26.38 -18.88
N PHE A 100 -1.69 -27.35 -19.62
CA PHE A 100 -0.65 -27.20 -20.63
C PHE A 100 -1.15 -27.60 -22.03
N ASP A 101 -2.13 -26.86 -22.55
CA ASP A 101 -2.81 -27.10 -23.83
C ASP A 101 -1.96 -26.80 -25.08
N PHE A 102 -0.81 -26.17 -24.89
CA PHE A 102 0.09 -25.70 -25.95
C PHE A 102 1.16 -26.72 -26.39
N PHE A 103 1.20 -27.94 -25.83
CA PHE A 103 2.02 -29.03 -26.37
C PHE A 103 1.28 -29.77 -27.49
N SER A 104 1.94 -30.00 -28.62
CA SER A 104 1.36 -30.80 -29.73
C SER A 104 1.34 -32.30 -29.38
N ASP A 105 0.75 -33.10 -30.27
CA ASP A 105 0.75 -34.56 -30.16
C ASP A 105 2.13 -35.18 -30.41
N ASP A 106 3.11 -34.41 -30.89
CA ASP A 106 4.52 -34.81 -30.99
C ASP A 106 5.24 -34.86 -29.63
N TRP A 107 4.55 -34.43 -28.56
CA TRP A 107 5.05 -34.43 -27.19
C TRP A 107 4.22 -35.36 -26.29
N GLU A 108 4.88 -35.92 -25.28
CA GLU A 108 4.33 -36.82 -24.26
C GLU A 108 4.47 -36.17 -22.88
N LEU A 109 3.41 -36.17 -22.07
CA LEU A 109 3.31 -35.48 -20.79
C LEU A 109 3.01 -36.48 -19.66
N THR A 110 3.79 -36.45 -18.57
CA THR A 110 3.63 -37.40 -17.44
C THR A 110 3.79 -36.68 -16.11
N TRP A 111 3.05 -37.07 -15.06
CA TRP A 111 3.14 -36.42 -13.73
C TRP A 111 3.76 -37.30 -12.65
N TYR A 112 4.46 -36.66 -11.72
CA TYR A 112 5.15 -37.30 -10.59
C TYR A 112 5.13 -36.33 -9.40
N ASP A 113 4.74 -36.83 -8.23
CA ASP A 113 4.89 -36.18 -6.91
C ASP A 113 4.49 -34.69 -6.86
N GLY A 114 3.44 -34.34 -7.61
CA GLY A 114 2.86 -33.00 -7.74
C GLY A 114 3.30 -32.22 -8.99
N GLY A 115 4.43 -32.58 -9.60
CA GLY A 115 5.04 -31.98 -10.80
C GLY A 115 4.79 -32.76 -12.10
N VAL A 116 5.40 -32.32 -13.21
CA VAL A 116 5.17 -32.83 -14.58
C VAL A 116 6.47 -32.90 -15.40
N VAL A 117 6.67 -33.95 -16.21
CA VAL A 117 7.79 -34.16 -17.16
C VAL A 117 7.25 -34.24 -18.59
N ILE A 118 7.98 -33.69 -19.57
CA ILE A 118 7.53 -33.57 -20.97
C ILE A 118 8.67 -33.84 -21.98
N VAL A 119 8.42 -34.68 -23.00
CA VAL A 119 9.44 -35.21 -23.95
C VAL A 119 8.92 -35.22 -25.40
N ASN A 120 9.78 -34.93 -26.40
CA ASN A 120 9.44 -35.02 -27.83
C ASN A 120 9.62 -36.44 -28.40
N LYS A 121 8.66 -36.92 -29.20
CA LYS A 121 8.57 -38.31 -29.71
C LYS A 121 9.54 -38.63 -30.85
N LEU A 122 10.14 -37.65 -31.52
CA LEU A 122 11.04 -37.87 -32.67
C LEU A 122 12.52 -37.87 -32.29
N PHE A 123 12.90 -37.17 -31.22
CA PHE A 123 14.30 -36.97 -30.83
C PHE A 123 14.55 -36.90 -29.31
N GLY A 124 13.49 -36.91 -28.48
CA GLY A 124 13.58 -36.82 -27.03
C GLY A 124 13.79 -38.17 -26.32
N ASN A 125 14.15 -38.11 -25.04
CA ASN A 125 14.32 -39.28 -24.16
C ASN A 125 14.14 -38.91 -22.68
N TYR A 126 13.96 -39.93 -21.82
CA TYR A 126 13.70 -39.80 -20.38
C TYR A 126 14.95 -40.07 -19.50
N GLU A 127 16.14 -39.62 -19.89
CA GLU A 127 17.38 -39.81 -19.10
C GLU A 127 17.60 -38.70 -18.05
N TYR A 128 16.89 -38.77 -16.91
CA TYR A 128 16.96 -37.75 -15.84
C TYR A 128 18.40 -37.32 -15.47
N GLY A 129 18.67 -36.01 -15.61
CA GLY A 129 19.94 -35.36 -15.33
C GLY A 129 20.87 -35.18 -16.55
N GLN A 130 20.62 -35.88 -17.67
CA GLN A 130 21.36 -35.76 -18.95
C GLN A 130 20.47 -35.99 -20.19
N GLY A 131 19.16 -35.79 -20.06
CA GLY A 131 18.17 -36.21 -21.05
C GLY A 131 17.90 -35.19 -22.15
N CYS A 132 16.79 -35.42 -22.84
CA CYS A 132 16.21 -34.51 -23.82
C CYS A 132 14.72 -34.29 -23.40
N LEU A 133 14.50 -33.51 -22.33
CA LEU A 133 13.22 -33.37 -21.57
C LEU A 133 12.99 -31.98 -20.92
N LEU A 134 11.74 -31.67 -20.54
CA LEU A 134 11.33 -30.56 -19.65
C LEU A 134 10.72 -31.09 -18.34
N GLU A 135 10.83 -30.35 -17.23
CA GLU A 135 10.33 -30.76 -15.91
C GLU A 135 9.75 -29.56 -15.11
N TYR A 136 8.55 -29.68 -14.54
CA TYR A 136 7.91 -28.71 -13.64
C TYR A 136 7.89 -29.20 -12.19
N GLN A 137 8.44 -28.40 -11.26
CA GLN A 137 8.58 -28.74 -9.84
C GLN A 137 7.86 -27.74 -8.91
N PRO A 138 6.69 -28.07 -8.32
CA PRO A 138 5.95 -27.17 -7.42
C PRO A 138 6.42 -27.14 -5.96
N ALA A 139 7.36 -28.01 -5.55
CA ALA A 139 7.60 -28.34 -4.14
C ALA A 139 9.00 -28.00 -3.55
N GLN A 140 9.96 -27.51 -4.35
CA GLN A 140 11.33 -27.27 -3.85
C GLN A 140 11.57 -25.85 -3.31
N ALA A 141 12.14 -25.78 -2.10
CA ALA A 141 12.41 -24.54 -1.36
C ALA A 141 13.85 -24.00 -1.49
N SER A 142 14.74 -24.67 -2.25
CA SER A 142 16.19 -24.40 -2.22
C SER A 142 16.88 -24.46 -3.59
N LEU A 143 16.34 -23.75 -4.58
CA LEU A 143 17.07 -23.43 -5.81
C LEU A 143 17.15 -21.90 -5.94
N GLU A 144 18.36 -21.37 -5.89
CA GLU A 144 18.62 -19.97 -6.23
C GLU A 144 18.36 -19.76 -7.74
N ALA A 145 17.79 -18.60 -8.11
CA ALA A 145 17.44 -18.20 -9.48
C ALA A 145 16.20 -18.86 -10.16
N ASN A 146 15.01 -18.49 -9.67
CA ASN A 146 13.85 -18.03 -10.47
C ASN A 146 13.16 -18.93 -11.54
N SER A 147 13.50 -20.19 -11.76
CA SER A 147 12.72 -21.08 -12.65
C SER A 147 12.15 -22.31 -11.93
N ARG A 148 10.80 -22.43 -11.90
CA ARG A 148 10.07 -23.65 -11.46
C ARG A 148 9.98 -24.74 -12.54
N VAL A 149 10.53 -24.47 -13.73
CA VAL A 149 10.57 -25.41 -14.87
C VAL A 149 12.03 -25.58 -15.30
N ALA A 150 12.54 -26.81 -15.30
CA ALA A 150 13.88 -27.19 -15.74
C ALA A 150 13.88 -27.74 -17.18
N MET A 151 15.06 -27.80 -17.79
CA MET A 151 15.27 -28.20 -19.19
C MET A 151 16.58 -28.99 -19.33
N GLU A 152 16.53 -30.13 -20.01
CA GLU A 152 17.67 -31.00 -20.35
C GLU A 152 17.66 -31.29 -21.85
N VAL A 153 18.81 -31.19 -22.54
CA VAL A 153 18.90 -31.31 -24.02
C VAL A 153 20.17 -32.02 -24.53
N ALA A 154 20.79 -32.89 -23.72
CA ALA A 154 22.16 -33.37 -23.97
C ALA A 154 22.28 -34.55 -24.97
N SER A 155 21.18 -35.16 -25.45
CA SER A 155 21.20 -36.54 -25.99
C SER A 155 20.23 -36.88 -27.17
N CYS A 156 20.10 -36.04 -28.21
CA CYS A 156 19.09 -36.16 -29.31
C CYS A 156 19.70 -36.49 -30.75
N ASN A 157 19.15 -37.36 -31.66
CA ASN A 157 19.84 -37.91 -32.93
C ASN A 157 18.97 -38.59 -34.11
N TRP A 158 19.50 -38.97 -35.34
CA TRP A 158 18.77 -39.49 -36.59
C TRP A 158 19.54 -40.41 -37.69
N ILE A 159 18.87 -41.11 -38.69
CA ILE A 159 19.40 -42.07 -39.79
C ILE A 159 18.60 -42.05 -41.18
N SER A 160 18.95 -42.78 -42.30
CA SER A 160 18.49 -42.62 -43.75
C SER A 160 17.90 -43.85 -44.61
N PRO A 161 17.30 -43.66 -45.85
CA PRO A 161 16.37 -44.62 -46.61
C PRO A 161 16.79 -45.37 -47.94
N PRO A 162 15.95 -46.29 -48.55
CA PRO A 162 16.29 -47.29 -49.60
C PRO A 162 15.86 -47.00 -51.09
N GLN A 163 16.47 -47.68 -52.09
CA GLN A 163 16.62 -47.15 -53.48
C GLN A 163 16.08 -47.92 -54.74
N ALA A 164 15.48 -49.12 -54.71
CA ALA A 164 15.11 -49.88 -55.95
C ALA A 164 13.58 -50.02 -56.23
N PRO A 165 13.08 -49.97 -57.49
CA PRO A 165 11.64 -49.90 -57.79
C PRO A 165 10.85 -51.23 -57.70
N PRO A 166 9.55 -51.21 -57.29
CA PRO A 166 8.63 -52.37 -57.34
C PRO A 166 8.15 -52.78 -58.75
N GLN A 167 7.63 -54.01 -58.88
CA GLN A 167 7.20 -54.61 -60.17
C GLN A 167 5.76 -55.19 -60.17
N ALA A 168 5.17 -55.30 -61.37
CA ALA A 168 3.91 -56.02 -61.73
C ALA A 168 2.56 -55.53 -61.12
N LEU A 169 2.08 -54.34 -61.52
CA LEU A 169 0.83 -53.70 -61.02
C LEU A 169 -0.45 -54.01 -61.86
N ALA A 170 -1.62 -54.22 -61.22
CA ALA A 170 -2.92 -54.53 -61.90
C ALA A 170 -4.21 -54.00 -61.17
N LEU A 171 -5.36 -53.97 -61.87
CA LEU A 171 -6.69 -53.41 -61.46
C LEU A 171 -7.73 -54.48 -61.07
N VAL A 172 -8.67 -54.13 -60.17
CA VAL A 172 -9.76 -55.01 -59.70
C VAL A 172 -11.21 -54.45 -59.83
N ALA A 173 -11.55 -53.19 -59.45
CA ALA A 173 -12.95 -52.66 -59.45
C ALA A 173 -13.06 -51.09 -59.41
N ALA A 174 -14.26 -50.48 -59.60
CA ALA A 174 -14.51 -49.00 -59.52
C ALA A 174 -15.99 -48.54 -59.22
N SER A 175 -16.23 -47.31 -58.70
CA SER A 175 -17.56 -46.66 -58.46
C SER A 175 -17.58 -45.12 -58.66
N ASP A 176 -18.62 -44.39 -58.22
CA ASP A 176 -18.64 -42.90 -58.19
C ASP A 176 -17.46 -42.33 -57.36
N SER A 177 -17.04 -43.07 -56.35
CA SER A 177 -16.07 -42.68 -55.33
C SER A 177 -15.11 -43.80 -54.85
N GLN A 178 -14.77 -44.83 -55.65
CA GLN A 178 -13.86 -45.93 -55.23
C GLN A 178 -13.12 -46.68 -56.38
N VAL A 179 -11.93 -47.29 -56.16
CA VAL A 179 -11.12 -48.21 -57.04
C VAL A 179 -10.26 -49.26 -56.23
N THR A 180 -9.75 -50.39 -56.81
CA THR A 180 -8.90 -51.46 -56.13
C THR A 180 -7.75 -52.08 -57.00
N LEU A 181 -6.57 -52.49 -56.43
CA LEU A 181 -5.26 -52.81 -57.09
C LEU A 181 -4.31 -53.88 -56.42
N SER A 182 -3.20 -54.33 -57.07
CA SER A 182 -2.12 -55.25 -56.52
C SER A 182 -0.70 -55.26 -57.19
N TRP A 183 0.41 -55.69 -56.53
CA TRP A 183 1.85 -55.68 -57.00
C TRP A 183 2.88 -56.67 -56.29
N GLY A 184 4.23 -56.53 -56.47
CA GLY A 184 5.32 -57.39 -55.89
C GLY A 184 6.46 -56.73 -55.03
N ARG A 185 7.44 -57.51 -54.50
CA ARG A 185 8.41 -57.14 -53.39
C ARG A 185 9.81 -56.61 -53.81
N THR A 186 10.43 -55.78 -52.96
CA THR A 186 11.75 -55.07 -53.07
C THR A 186 12.66 -55.26 -51.83
N ASP A 187 13.99 -55.19 -51.99
CA ASP A 187 15.01 -55.23 -50.92
C ASP A 187 15.27 -53.88 -50.20
N GLY A 188 15.65 -53.93 -48.92
CA GLY A 188 15.94 -52.75 -48.08
C GLY A 188 14.73 -51.98 -47.57
N ALA A 189 13.51 -52.46 -47.88
CA ALA A 189 12.25 -51.81 -47.55
C ALA A 189 11.43 -52.58 -46.49
N ASP A 190 10.89 -51.84 -45.52
CA ASP A 190 9.96 -52.30 -44.48
C ASP A 190 8.49 -52.21 -44.91
N PHE A 191 8.17 -51.35 -45.90
CA PHE A 191 6.82 -51.12 -46.41
C PHE A 191 6.81 -50.52 -47.83
N TYR A 192 5.63 -50.48 -48.45
CA TYR A 192 5.38 -49.88 -49.77
C TYR A 192 4.41 -48.70 -49.68
N ARG A 193 4.49 -47.83 -50.68
CA ARG A 193 3.51 -46.77 -50.96
C ARG A 193 2.94 -46.96 -52.35
N VAL A 194 1.63 -46.99 -52.46
CA VAL A 194 0.91 -46.99 -53.75
C VAL A 194 0.70 -45.54 -54.17
N TYR A 195 0.65 -45.28 -55.47
CA TYR A 195 0.49 -43.97 -56.08
C TYR A 195 -0.66 -44.01 -57.10
N ARG A 196 -1.40 -42.91 -57.25
CA ARG A 196 -2.41 -42.66 -58.27
C ARG A 196 -2.08 -41.38 -59.03
N ASP A 197 -1.99 -41.43 -60.35
CA ASP A 197 -1.50 -40.35 -61.22
C ASP A 197 -0.17 -39.76 -60.71
N GLY A 198 0.70 -40.63 -60.16
CA GLY A 198 1.95 -40.24 -59.51
C GLY A 198 1.84 -39.68 -58.08
N LEU A 199 0.70 -39.77 -57.39
CA LEU A 199 0.46 -39.25 -56.02
C LEU A 199 0.13 -40.35 -54.99
N ALA A 200 0.78 -40.35 -53.83
CA ALA A 200 0.65 -41.45 -52.87
C ALA A 200 -0.79 -41.59 -52.34
N VAL A 201 -1.40 -42.77 -52.52
CA VAL A 201 -2.74 -43.11 -52.04
C VAL A 201 -2.70 -43.77 -50.66
N ALA A 202 -3.85 -43.92 -50.01
CA ALA A 202 -3.93 -44.30 -48.59
C ALA A 202 -3.17 -43.32 -47.66
N ASN A 203 -3.04 -42.04 -48.05
CA ASN A 203 -2.12 -41.07 -47.44
C ASN A 203 -0.66 -41.56 -47.37
N GLY A 204 -0.21 -42.39 -48.33
CA GLY A 204 1.12 -43.00 -48.30
C GLY A 204 1.34 -43.92 -47.10
N ALA A 205 0.27 -44.53 -46.58
CA ALA A 205 0.34 -45.50 -45.51
C ALA A 205 1.35 -46.62 -45.83
N ALA A 206 1.96 -47.15 -44.76
CA ALA A 206 2.93 -48.22 -44.85
C ALA A 206 2.26 -49.55 -45.24
N ILE A 207 2.00 -49.76 -46.53
CA ILE A 207 1.40 -51.00 -47.01
C ILE A 207 2.44 -52.10 -46.90
N LYS A 208 2.31 -52.95 -45.87
CA LYS A 208 3.15 -54.16 -45.69
C LYS A 208 2.64 -55.36 -46.51
N ALA A 209 1.41 -55.26 -47.03
CA ALA A 209 0.81 -56.21 -47.96
C ALA A 209 1.16 -55.88 -49.43
N LEU A 210 0.65 -56.69 -50.37
CA LEU A 210 0.91 -56.57 -51.81
C LEU A 210 -0.37 -56.20 -52.63
N SER A 211 -1.36 -55.59 -51.98
CA SER A 211 -2.63 -55.17 -52.57
C SER A 211 -3.26 -53.98 -51.82
N PHE A 212 -4.15 -53.23 -52.49
CA PHE A 212 -4.76 -52.01 -51.93
C PHE A 212 -6.13 -51.64 -52.55
N THR A 213 -7.03 -51.02 -51.76
CA THR A 213 -8.35 -50.50 -52.18
C THR A 213 -8.50 -49.04 -51.75
N GLU A 214 -8.91 -48.17 -52.67
CA GLU A 214 -9.05 -46.73 -52.45
C GLU A 214 -10.49 -46.24 -52.56
N GLN A 215 -10.99 -45.58 -51.52
CA GLN A 215 -12.27 -44.86 -51.47
C GLN A 215 -12.04 -43.34 -51.51
N GLY A 216 -13.09 -42.55 -51.76
CA GLY A 216 -13.01 -41.10 -51.93
C GLY A 216 -12.69 -40.64 -53.36
N LEU A 217 -12.96 -41.49 -54.35
CA LEU A 217 -12.89 -41.19 -55.79
C LEU A 217 -13.55 -39.83 -56.08
N THR A 218 -12.94 -38.93 -56.86
CA THR A 218 -13.72 -37.86 -57.45
C THR A 218 -14.56 -38.45 -58.57
N PRO A 219 -15.87 -38.17 -58.60
CA PRO A 219 -16.73 -38.33 -59.76
C PRO A 219 -16.18 -38.11 -61.18
N ALA A 220 -16.77 -38.83 -62.13
CA ALA A 220 -16.65 -38.70 -63.60
C ALA A 220 -15.22 -38.71 -64.17
N THR A 221 -14.24 -39.14 -63.39
CA THR A 221 -12.82 -38.83 -63.57
C THR A 221 -12.01 -40.09 -63.83
N ARG A 222 -10.98 -39.98 -64.69
CA ARG A 222 -10.02 -41.05 -64.98
C ARG A 222 -8.74 -40.85 -64.16
N TYR A 223 -8.17 -41.96 -63.69
CA TYR A 223 -7.03 -42.05 -62.79
C TYR A 223 -6.04 -43.13 -63.22
N HIS A 224 -4.76 -42.88 -63.01
CA HIS A 224 -3.64 -43.79 -63.29
C HIS A 224 -3.02 -44.30 -61.98
N TYR A 225 -2.17 -45.34 -61.93
CA TYR A 225 -1.58 -45.85 -60.66
C TYR A 225 -0.16 -46.45 -60.80
N GLN A 226 0.68 -46.35 -59.75
CA GLN A 226 2.08 -46.84 -59.62
C GLN A 226 2.41 -47.27 -58.15
N VAL A 227 3.62 -47.76 -57.83
CA VAL A 227 4.05 -48.17 -56.46
C VAL A 227 5.55 -47.89 -56.18
N GLU A 228 5.95 -47.63 -54.93
CA GLU A 228 7.31 -47.30 -54.41
C GLU A 228 7.64 -48.08 -53.11
N ALA A 229 8.92 -48.17 -52.71
CA ALA A 229 9.40 -48.92 -51.55
C ALA A 229 10.13 -48.03 -50.50
N CYS A 230 10.00 -48.36 -49.21
CA CYS A 230 10.30 -47.47 -48.08
C CYS A 230 10.84 -48.17 -46.82
N ASN A 231 11.55 -47.45 -45.95
CA ASN A 231 11.87 -47.86 -44.56
C ASN A 231 11.52 -46.74 -43.55
N GLN A 232 11.80 -46.95 -42.24
CA GLN A 232 11.48 -45.97 -41.19
C GLN A 232 12.14 -44.58 -41.35
N HIS A 233 13.14 -44.46 -42.22
CA HIS A 233 13.86 -43.21 -42.50
C HIS A 233 13.50 -42.58 -43.85
N GLY A 234 12.49 -43.12 -44.56
CA GLY A 234 11.97 -42.57 -45.82
C GLY A 234 11.86 -43.57 -46.99
N CYS A 235 11.60 -43.04 -48.18
CA CYS A 235 11.44 -43.79 -49.43
C CYS A 235 12.25 -43.09 -50.52
N THR A 236 13.27 -43.75 -51.09
CA THR A 236 14.15 -43.16 -52.12
C THR A 236 14.29 -44.04 -53.36
N SER A 237 13.40 -45.03 -53.53
CA SER A 237 13.31 -45.84 -54.75
C SER A 237 12.57 -45.12 -55.86
N GLU A 238 12.89 -45.46 -57.12
CA GLU A 238 11.99 -45.18 -58.24
C GLU A 238 10.66 -45.97 -58.10
N ARG A 239 9.69 -45.68 -58.99
CA ARG A 239 8.34 -46.26 -58.96
C ARG A 239 8.10 -47.29 -60.07
N SER A 240 7.09 -48.13 -59.88
CA SER A 240 6.63 -49.09 -60.89
C SER A 240 6.07 -48.41 -62.16
N ALA A 241 5.87 -49.21 -63.22
CA ALA A 241 5.08 -48.82 -64.38
C ALA A 241 3.60 -48.51 -64.03
N GLU A 242 2.88 -47.83 -64.93
CA GLU A 242 1.60 -47.15 -64.68
C GLU A 242 0.35 -47.86 -65.27
N LEU A 243 -0.85 -47.64 -64.67
CA LEU A 243 -2.13 -48.32 -64.97
C LEU A 243 -3.41 -47.43 -64.83
N SER A 244 -4.36 -47.38 -65.79
CA SER A 244 -5.49 -46.38 -65.86
C SER A 244 -6.96 -46.90 -65.67
N VAL A 245 -7.89 -46.09 -65.06
CA VAL A 245 -9.22 -46.46 -64.45
C VAL A 245 -10.22 -45.25 -64.34
N ALA A 246 -11.58 -45.33 -64.14
CA ALA A 246 -12.51 -44.13 -64.01
C ALA A 246 -13.87 -44.23 -63.18
N THR A 247 -14.58 -43.10 -62.85
CA THR A 247 -15.71 -42.87 -61.84
C THR A 247 -17.00 -42.02 -62.31
N ALA A 248 -17.91 -41.42 -61.44
CA ALA A 248 -19.21 -40.65 -61.78
C ALA A 248 -19.79 -39.50 -60.78
N ASP A 249 -20.62 -38.49 -61.20
CA ASP A 249 -21.01 -37.04 -60.78
C ASP A 249 -21.62 -36.52 -59.37
N ILE A 250 -21.47 -35.20 -58.96
CA ILE A 250 -21.94 -34.49 -57.67
C ILE A 250 -22.30 -32.92 -57.73
N PRO A 251 -23.11 -32.26 -56.81
CA PRO A 251 -23.47 -30.78 -56.72
C PRO A 251 -22.61 -29.80 -55.82
N ALA A 252 -22.88 -28.46 -55.79
CA ALA A 252 -21.96 -27.39 -55.29
C ALA A 252 -22.45 -26.31 -54.26
N LEU A 253 -21.49 -25.59 -53.62
CA LEU A 253 -21.54 -24.66 -52.46
C LEU A 253 -21.55 -23.13 -52.81
N PRO A 254 -21.84 -22.20 -51.85
CA PRO A 254 -21.61 -20.75 -52.04
C PRO A 254 -20.12 -20.39 -52.26
N PRO A 255 -19.81 -19.24 -52.89
CA PRO A 255 -18.44 -18.87 -53.26
C PRO A 255 -17.50 -18.87 -52.06
N VAL A 256 -16.32 -19.48 -52.26
CA VAL A 256 -15.49 -20.03 -51.17
C VAL A 256 -14.92 -18.97 -50.23
N THR A 257 -14.77 -17.72 -50.65
CA THR A 257 -14.19 -16.64 -49.84
C THR A 257 -15.10 -15.43 -49.77
N ALA A 258 -15.58 -15.09 -48.57
CA ALA A 258 -16.13 -13.78 -48.28
C ALA A 258 -15.02 -12.70 -48.30
N ASP A 259 -15.41 -11.42 -48.45
CA ASP A 259 -14.47 -10.30 -48.34
C ASP A 259 -13.91 -10.17 -46.90
N MET A 260 -12.68 -9.67 -46.78
CA MET A 260 -12.07 -9.34 -45.49
C MET A 260 -12.86 -8.20 -44.83
N PRO A 261 -13.32 -8.34 -43.56
CA PRO A 261 -14.04 -7.28 -42.88
C PRO A 261 -13.13 -6.08 -42.55
N VAL A 262 -13.67 -4.87 -42.64
CA VAL A 262 -12.97 -3.64 -42.25
C VAL A 262 -13.10 -3.45 -40.74
N VAL A 263 -11.99 -3.64 -40.03
CA VAL A 263 -11.92 -3.48 -38.57
C VAL A 263 -11.27 -2.14 -38.21
N ILE A 264 -11.90 -1.39 -37.31
CA ILE A 264 -11.46 -0.08 -36.83
C ILE A 264 -11.28 -0.16 -35.31
N ASN A 265 -10.10 0.22 -34.82
CA ASN A 265 -9.82 0.31 -33.39
C ASN A 265 -10.55 1.54 -32.84
N ALA A 266 -11.38 1.33 -31.81
CA ALA A 266 -12.20 2.36 -31.19
C ALA A 266 -11.80 2.63 -29.73
N GLY A 267 -10.66 2.11 -29.26
CA GLY A 267 -10.17 2.30 -27.91
C GLY A 267 -9.30 1.16 -27.37
N SER A 268 -9.07 1.17 -26.05
CA SER A 268 -8.31 0.12 -25.36
C SER A 268 -9.14 -1.11 -24.99
N ARG A 269 -10.46 -1.10 -25.25
CA ARG A 269 -11.39 -2.21 -24.94
C ARG A 269 -12.50 -2.39 -25.99
N THR A 270 -12.34 -1.81 -27.18
CA THR A 270 -13.41 -1.66 -28.19
C THR A 270 -12.88 -1.69 -29.61
N ASN A 271 -13.45 -2.57 -30.45
CA ASN A 271 -13.23 -2.65 -31.90
C ASN A 271 -14.57 -2.57 -32.62
N VAL A 272 -14.61 -1.94 -33.80
CA VAL A 272 -15.81 -1.88 -34.65
C VAL A 272 -15.50 -2.58 -35.98
N ILE A 273 -16.30 -3.58 -36.33
CA ILE A 273 -16.11 -4.45 -37.49
C ILE A 273 -17.26 -4.18 -38.48
N ASN A 274 -16.95 -3.98 -39.75
CA ASN A 274 -17.93 -3.71 -40.82
C ASN A 274 -17.60 -4.54 -42.07
N TRP A 275 -18.59 -4.97 -42.85
CA TRP A 275 -18.36 -5.74 -44.08
C TRP A 275 -19.43 -5.51 -45.17
N ASN A 276 -19.13 -5.95 -46.39
CA ASN A 276 -20.05 -5.94 -47.53
C ASN A 276 -20.85 -7.26 -47.61
N PRO A 277 -22.04 -7.27 -48.23
CA PRO A 277 -22.83 -8.49 -48.43
C PRO A 277 -22.22 -9.39 -49.53
N VAL A 278 -22.29 -10.71 -49.33
CA VAL A 278 -21.70 -11.77 -50.18
C VAL A 278 -22.79 -12.50 -50.97
N ALA A 279 -22.53 -12.78 -52.24
CA ALA A 279 -23.50 -13.43 -53.14
C ALA A 279 -23.76 -14.90 -52.77
N GLY A 280 -25.04 -15.30 -52.76
CA GLY A 280 -25.47 -16.68 -52.46
C GLY A 280 -25.51 -17.04 -50.97
N ALA A 281 -25.19 -16.10 -50.07
CA ALA A 281 -25.28 -16.27 -48.62
C ALA A 281 -26.54 -15.60 -48.04
N THR A 282 -27.13 -16.20 -47.01
CA THR A 282 -28.37 -15.70 -46.36
C THR A 282 -28.15 -15.19 -44.94
N TYR A 283 -27.03 -15.55 -44.30
CA TYR A 283 -26.59 -15.03 -43.00
C TYR A 283 -25.07 -15.15 -42.85
N TYR A 284 -24.52 -14.47 -41.85
CA TYR A 284 -23.08 -14.45 -41.56
C TYR A 284 -22.74 -14.97 -40.16
N GLN A 285 -21.52 -15.48 -40.04
CA GLN A 285 -20.87 -15.71 -38.75
C GLN A 285 -19.60 -14.84 -38.68
N LEU A 286 -19.47 -14.07 -37.61
CA LEU A 286 -18.26 -13.31 -37.30
C LEU A 286 -17.41 -14.13 -36.34
N VAL A 287 -16.15 -14.37 -36.73
CA VAL A 287 -15.18 -15.18 -35.99
C VAL A 287 -14.09 -14.25 -35.44
N ARG A 288 -13.77 -14.36 -34.15
CA ARG A 288 -12.67 -13.64 -33.49
C ARG A 288 -11.66 -14.65 -32.95
N ASN A 289 -10.40 -14.53 -33.34
CA ASN A 289 -9.30 -15.44 -32.95
C ASN A 289 -9.64 -16.92 -33.17
N GLY A 290 -10.29 -17.25 -34.29
CA GLY A 290 -10.71 -18.61 -34.64
C GLY A 290 -12.02 -19.09 -33.99
N VAL A 291 -12.61 -18.35 -33.05
CA VAL A 291 -13.86 -18.71 -32.36
C VAL A 291 -15.02 -17.83 -32.83
N THR A 292 -16.19 -18.40 -33.10
CA THR A 292 -17.38 -17.63 -33.50
C THR A 292 -17.79 -16.67 -32.38
N LEU A 293 -17.62 -15.36 -32.62
CA LEU A 293 -17.99 -14.26 -31.74
C LEU A 293 -19.50 -13.99 -31.78
N ALA A 294 -20.08 -14.07 -32.97
CA ALA A 294 -21.51 -13.93 -33.18
C ALA A 294 -21.94 -14.65 -34.46
N ALA A 295 -23.12 -15.28 -34.42
CA ALA A 295 -23.68 -16.08 -35.52
C ALA A 295 -25.07 -15.56 -35.93
N ASN A 296 -25.56 -16.03 -37.09
CA ASN A 296 -26.85 -15.64 -37.67
C ASN A 296 -27.00 -14.12 -37.86
N LEU A 297 -25.88 -13.44 -38.13
CA LEU A 297 -25.87 -11.99 -38.32
C LEU A 297 -26.51 -11.64 -39.66
N THR A 298 -27.50 -10.74 -39.62
CA THR A 298 -28.14 -10.13 -40.79
C THR A 298 -27.78 -8.65 -40.94
N ALA A 299 -27.25 -8.02 -39.88
CA ALA A 299 -26.62 -6.70 -39.93
C ALA A 299 -25.17 -6.79 -40.46
N LEU A 300 -24.71 -5.73 -41.14
CA LEU A 300 -23.41 -5.65 -41.80
C LEU A 300 -22.32 -4.95 -40.95
N SER A 301 -22.58 -4.74 -39.67
CA SER A 301 -21.62 -4.20 -38.71
C SER A 301 -21.80 -4.80 -37.32
N TYR A 302 -20.72 -4.82 -36.55
CA TYR A 302 -20.68 -5.36 -35.20
C TYR A 302 -19.68 -4.58 -34.33
N THR A 303 -20.11 -4.14 -33.15
CA THR A 303 -19.24 -3.50 -32.16
C THR A 303 -18.83 -4.52 -31.11
N ASP A 304 -17.55 -4.87 -31.09
CA ASP A 304 -16.97 -5.77 -30.11
C ASP A 304 -16.39 -4.96 -28.95
N ALA A 305 -16.89 -5.22 -27.73
CA ALA A 305 -16.67 -4.40 -26.54
C ALA A 305 -16.19 -5.23 -25.36
N GLN A 306 -15.76 -4.55 -24.29
CA GLN A 306 -15.15 -5.15 -23.08
C GLN A 306 -13.82 -5.89 -23.33
N LEU A 307 -13.21 -5.72 -24.51
CA LEU A 307 -11.93 -6.35 -24.87
C LEU A 307 -10.82 -6.06 -23.86
N GLU A 308 -9.80 -6.90 -23.85
CA GLU A 308 -8.55 -6.63 -23.14
C GLU A 308 -7.73 -5.59 -23.91
N SER A 309 -6.81 -4.94 -23.22
CA SER A 309 -5.98 -3.86 -23.75
C SER A 309 -4.61 -4.37 -24.19
N ASN A 310 -4.04 -3.83 -25.26
CA ASN A 310 -2.81 -4.33 -25.90
C ASN A 310 -2.94 -5.73 -26.50
N THR A 311 -4.16 -6.21 -26.68
CA THR A 311 -4.43 -7.58 -27.11
C THR A 311 -4.75 -7.58 -28.60
N GLN A 312 -4.07 -8.45 -29.33
CA GLN A 312 -4.33 -8.63 -30.76
C GLN A 312 -5.55 -9.51 -30.98
N TYR A 313 -6.48 -9.02 -31.79
CA TYR A 313 -7.69 -9.69 -32.20
C TYR A 313 -7.75 -9.77 -33.73
N GLN A 314 -8.05 -10.95 -34.23
CA GLN A 314 -8.17 -11.26 -35.65
C GLN A 314 -9.62 -11.59 -35.95
N TYR A 315 -10.22 -10.90 -36.91
CA TYR A 315 -11.62 -11.07 -37.27
C TYR A 315 -11.74 -11.65 -38.68
N ALA A 316 -12.49 -12.73 -38.84
CA ALA A 316 -12.87 -13.31 -40.13
C ALA A 316 -14.38 -13.42 -40.24
N LEU A 317 -14.89 -13.38 -41.46
CA LEU A 317 -16.31 -13.49 -41.79
C LEU A 317 -16.57 -14.78 -42.56
N ILE A 318 -17.56 -15.55 -42.14
CA ILE A 318 -18.05 -16.74 -42.85
C ILE A 318 -19.44 -16.41 -43.41
N ALA A 319 -19.68 -16.75 -44.68
CA ALA A 319 -20.95 -16.55 -45.37
C ALA A 319 -21.61 -17.91 -45.66
N CYS A 320 -22.87 -18.09 -45.28
CA CYS A 320 -23.51 -19.42 -45.26
C CYS A 320 -24.85 -19.49 -46.01
N ASN A 321 -25.20 -20.68 -46.50
CA ASN A 321 -26.53 -21.04 -47.00
C ASN A 321 -26.87 -22.53 -46.69
N GLU A 322 -27.92 -23.07 -47.33
CA GLU A 322 -28.45 -24.42 -47.08
C GLU A 322 -27.54 -25.57 -47.54
N ALA A 323 -26.64 -25.35 -48.51
CA ALA A 323 -25.67 -26.35 -48.95
C ALA A 323 -24.41 -26.40 -48.07
N GLY A 324 -24.24 -25.40 -47.19
CA GLY A 324 -23.10 -25.26 -46.29
C GLY A 324 -22.59 -23.82 -46.20
N CYS A 325 -21.48 -23.65 -45.51
CA CYS A 325 -20.78 -22.36 -45.39
C CYS A 325 -19.60 -22.27 -46.36
N SER A 326 -19.26 -21.04 -46.76
CA SER A 326 -17.97 -20.72 -47.39
C SER A 326 -16.80 -21.01 -46.43
N ALA A 327 -15.57 -20.98 -46.93
CA ALA A 327 -14.43 -20.81 -46.05
C ALA A 327 -14.48 -19.40 -45.40
N PRO A 328 -13.82 -19.19 -44.24
CA PRO A 328 -13.68 -17.87 -43.66
C PRO A 328 -12.94 -16.91 -44.61
N SER A 329 -13.31 -15.63 -44.56
CA SER A 329 -12.54 -14.58 -45.22
C SER A 329 -11.14 -14.42 -44.60
N ALA A 330 -10.26 -13.69 -45.30
CA ALA A 330 -8.95 -13.36 -44.77
C ALA A 330 -9.05 -12.61 -43.43
N LEU A 331 -8.11 -12.90 -42.52
CA LEU A 331 -8.12 -12.37 -41.15
C LEU A 331 -7.80 -10.87 -41.10
N ALA A 332 -8.80 -10.06 -40.77
CA ALA A 332 -8.62 -8.66 -40.43
C ALA A 332 -8.04 -8.55 -39.01
N THR A 333 -6.73 -8.32 -38.92
CA THR A 333 -6.01 -8.24 -37.64
C THR A 333 -5.99 -6.82 -37.11
N ILE A 334 -6.32 -6.64 -35.83
CA ILE A 334 -6.18 -5.37 -35.12
C ILE A 334 -5.73 -5.59 -33.67
N THR A 335 -4.95 -4.68 -33.12
CA THR A 335 -4.56 -4.72 -31.70
C THR A 335 -5.30 -3.62 -30.96
N THR A 336 -5.94 -3.92 -29.83
CA THR A 336 -6.51 -2.90 -28.95
C THR A 336 -5.39 -2.06 -28.35
N ALA A 337 -5.62 -0.77 -28.09
CA ALA A 337 -4.60 0.03 -27.40
C ALA A 337 -4.37 -0.50 -25.96
N MET A 338 -3.15 -0.39 -25.40
CA MET A 338 -2.97 -0.71 -23.96
C MET A 338 -3.77 0.24 -23.07
N LEU A 339 -4.04 -0.17 -21.83
CA LEU A 339 -4.52 0.73 -20.79
C LEU A 339 -3.53 1.90 -20.62
N ASP A 340 -4.06 3.08 -20.31
CA ASP A 340 -3.20 4.21 -19.95
C ASP A 340 -2.84 4.09 -18.47
N MET A 341 -1.57 4.33 -18.14
CA MET A 341 -1.12 4.53 -16.77
C MET A 341 -0.71 5.99 -16.58
N LEU A 342 -1.06 6.58 -15.45
CA LEU A 342 -0.64 7.93 -15.05
C LEU A 342 0.33 7.83 -13.87
N ASP A 343 1.63 7.94 -14.14
CA ASP A 343 2.68 8.05 -13.13
C ASP A 343 2.74 9.51 -12.67
N ILE A 344 2.48 9.76 -11.39
CA ILE A 344 2.58 11.10 -10.79
C ILE A 344 3.83 11.13 -9.91
N ARG A 345 4.79 11.97 -10.30
CA ARG A 345 6.04 12.17 -9.58
C ARG A 345 6.08 13.56 -8.96
N VAL A 346 6.49 13.64 -7.70
CA VAL A 346 6.76 14.93 -7.04
C VAL A 346 8.26 15.05 -6.78
N GLN A 347 8.87 16.16 -7.20
CA GLN A 347 10.30 16.44 -7.03
C GLN A 347 10.53 17.73 -6.24
N HIS A 348 11.72 17.88 -5.67
CA HIS A 348 12.19 19.07 -4.91
C HIS A 348 11.30 19.50 -3.73
N LYS A 349 10.44 18.60 -3.25
CA LYS A 349 9.61 18.80 -2.06
C LYS A 349 10.44 18.51 -0.81
N ASP A 350 10.44 19.46 0.14
CA ASP A 350 11.14 19.30 1.42
C ASP A 350 10.50 18.11 2.21
N PRO A 351 11.27 17.14 2.74
CA PRO A 351 10.75 16.01 3.51
C PRO A 351 9.90 16.40 4.74
N GLN A 352 10.08 17.60 5.29
CA GLN A 352 9.23 18.14 6.38
C GLN A 352 7.88 18.68 5.87
N THR A 353 7.66 18.69 4.56
CA THR A 353 6.43 19.17 3.92
C THR A 353 5.31 18.12 3.99
N PRO A 354 4.12 18.46 4.52
CA PRO A 354 2.93 17.61 4.46
C PRO A 354 2.51 17.20 3.04
N ALA A 355 1.53 16.33 2.91
CA ALA A 355 1.09 15.81 1.61
C ALA A 355 0.67 16.92 0.62
N VAL A 356 0.91 16.73 -0.69
CA VAL A 356 0.39 17.62 -1.74
C VAL A 356 -0.98 17.11 -2.18
N SER A 357 -2.01 17.95 -2.17
CA SER A 357 -3.36 17.56 -2.62
C SER A 357 -3.55 17.81 -4.11
N LEU A 358 -3.79 16.73 -4.86
CA LEU A 358 -3.93 16.71 -6.30
C LEU A 358 -5.37 16.38 -6.70
N ASN A 359 -5.88 17.08 -7.72
CA ASN A 359 -7.11 16.73 -8.41
C ASN A 359 -6.78 16.36 -9.86
N VAL A 360 -7.29 15.23 -10.33
CA VAL A 360 -7.15 14.83 -11.74
C VAL A 360 -8.51 14.89 -12.44
N ARG A 361 -8.51 15.48 -13.63
CA ARG A 361 -9.69 15.70 -14.48
C ARG A 361 -9.41 15.24 -15.91
N THR A 362 -10.47 14.96 -16.65
CA THR A 362 -10.42 14.57 -18.07
C THR A 362 -10.98 15.69 -18.96
N GLN A 363 -10.61 15.69 -20.24
CA GLN A 363 -11.13 16.62 -21.26
C GLN A 363 -12.66 16.69 -21.34
N ASN A 364 -13.32 15.58 -21.04
CA ASN A 364 -14.76 15.43 -21.22
C ASN A 364 -15.53 15.59 -19.90
N SER A 365 -14.87 15.91 -18.78
CA SER A 365 -15.55 16.22 -17.51
C SER A 365 -14.92 17.38 -16.75
N ALA A 366 -15.75 18.34 -16.36
CA ALA A 366 -15.36 19.41 -15.45
C ALA A 366 -15.19 18.93 -13.99
N THR A 367 -15.71 17.75 -13.63
CA THR A 367 -15.58 17.15 -12.29
C THR A 367 -14.27 16.38 -12.12
N SER A 368 -13.76 16.33 -10.89
CA SER A 368 -12.61 15.49 -10.51
C SER A 368 -12.96 14.01 -10.62
N VAL A 369 -12.14 13.25 -11.34
CA VAL A 369 -12.29 11.78 -11.47
C VAL A 369 -11.72 11.07 -10.25
N PHE A 370 -10.66 11.62 -9.66
CA PHE A 370 -10.21 11.29 -8.31
C PHE A 370 -9.48 12.48 -7.67
N SER A 371 -9.31 12.40 -6.36
CA SER A 371 -8.50 13.30 -5.53
C SER A 371 -7.50 12.46 -4.73
N ALA A 372 -6.23 12.85 -4.69
CA ALA A 372 -5.19 12.13 -3.94
C ALA A 372 -4.32 13.09 -3.14
N ASN A 373 -3.78 12.60 -2.02
CA ASN A 373 -2.79 13.29 -1.20
C ASN A 373 -1.46 12.53 -1.30
N VAL A 374 -0.40 13.16 -1.81
CA VAL A 374 0.90 12.50 -1.98
C VAL A 374 1.84 12.85 -0.83
N SER A 375 2.00 11.90 0.11
CA SER A 375 2.95 11.92 1.24
C SER A 375 4.30 11.28 0.88
N TYR A 376 5.30 11.46 1.74
CA TYR A 376 6.68 10.99 1.53
C TYR A 376 6.80 9.47 1.71
N ALA A 377 7.39 8.79 0.73
CA ALA A 377 7.79 7.39 0.83
C ALA A 377 9.26 7.28 1.28
N ALA A 378 9.63 6.15 1.90
CA ALA A 378 10.94 5.97 2.55
C ALA A 378 12.16 6.04 1.60
N ASP A 379 11.95 5.92 0.29
CA ASP A 379 12.99 5.87 -0.75
C ASP A 379 13.39 7.25 -1.34
N LYS A 380 12.88 8.36 -0.76
CA LYS A 380 13.03 9.74 -1.28
C LYS A 380 12.35 10.00 -2.62
N VAL A 381 11.52 9.09 -3.15
CA VAL A 381 10.79 9.28 -4.41
C VAL A 381 9.28 9.29 -4.15
N TYR A 382 8.66 10.46 -4.27
CA TYR A 382 7.21 10.59 -4.19
C TYR A 382 6.54 9.97 -5.43
N ARG A 383 6.21 8.67 -5.37
CA ARG A 383 5.37 7.98 -6.36
C ARG A 383 3.99 7.73 -5.79
N TYR A 384 2.95 8.18 -6.50
CA TYR A 384 1.63 7.55 -6.35
C TYR A 384 1.61 6.26 -7.18
N ASN A 385 2.18 5.19 -6.61
CA ASN A 385 2.45 3.93 -7.34
C ASN A 385 1.20 3.04 -7.52
N GLN A 386 0.01 3.55 -7.20
CA GLN A 386 -1.26 2.92 -7.51
C GLN A 386 -1.60 3.20 -8.97
N GLY A 387 -1.53 2.16 -9.82
CA GLY A 387 -2.09 2.23 -11.16
C GLY A 387 -3.56 2.65 -11.08
N ILE A 388 -3.95 3.70 -11.80
CA ILE A 388 -5.29 4.28 -11.63
C ILE A 388 -6.29 3.48 -12.45
N PHE A 389 -6.70 2.34 -11.91
CA PHE A 389 -7.60 1.38 -12.57
C PHE A 389 -9.07 1.77 -12.42
N SER A 390 -9.46 2.95 -12.91
CA SER A 390 -10.89 3.32 -12.99
C SER A 390 -11.48 2.89 -14.33
N SER A 391 -12.63 2.22 -14.28
CA SER A 391 -13.48 1.85 -15.42
C SER A 391 -13.95 3.05 -16.27
N SER A 392 -13.78 4.28 -15.77
CA SER A 392 -14.15 5.53 -16.44
C SER A 392 -13.03 6.17 -17.30
N LEU A 393 -11.83 5.60 -17.34
CA LEU A 393 -10.64 6.21 -17.98
C LEU A 393 -10.46 5.83 -19.47
N SER A 394 -11.56 5.79 -20.23
CA SER A 394 -11.55 5.45 -21.66
C SER A 394 -11.21 6.63 -22.58
N GLY A 395 -9.94 7.07 -22.57
CA GLY A 395 -9.39 7.95 -23.61
C GLY A 395 -9.74 9.43 -23.52
N GLY A 396 -8.71 10.25 -23.25
CA GLY A 396 -8.83 11.71 -23.29
C GLY A 396 -7.49 12.42 -23.13
N GLN A 397 -7.55 13.75 -22.99
CA GLN A 397 -6.50 14.50 -22.31
C GLN A 397 -6.80 14.50 -20.80
N TYR A 398 -5.74 14.40 -19.99
CA TYR A 398 -5.81 14.45 -18.53
C TYR A 398 -5.09 15.71 -18.04
N TRP A 399 -5.61 16.32 -16.98
CA TRP A 399 -4.89 17.37 -16.25
C TRP A 399 -4.80 17.00 -14.79
N VAL A 400 -3.56 16.90 -14.31
CA VAL A 400 -3.24 16.97 -12.89
C VAL A 400 -3.19 18.45 -12.52
N ARG A 401 -4.08 18.87 -11.62
CA ARG A 401 -4.08 20.20 -11.02
C ARG A 401 -3.76 20.06 -9.54
N VAL A 402 -2.73 20.76 -9.07
CA VAL A 402 -2.49 20.99 -7.64
C VAL A 402 -3.71 21.74 -7.11
N ASN A 403 -4.49 21.09 -6.23
CA ASN A 403 -5.76 21.61 -5.74
C ASN A 403 -5.59 22.39 -4.44
N ALA A 404 -4.63 21.98 -3.61
CA ALA A 404 -4.11 22.75 -2.51
C ALA A 404 -2.58 22.69 -2.57
N GLN A 405 -1.95 23.86 -2.48
CA GLN A 405 -0.49 23.97 -2.41
C GLN A 405 0.02 23.42 -1.07
N PRO A 406 1.30 22.99 -1.00
CA PRO A 406 1.97 22.73 0.26
C PRO A 406 1.77 23.84 1.28
N VAL A 407 1.48 23.40 2.48
CA VAL A 407 1.04 24.25 3.58
C VAL A 407 2.18 24.81 4.43
N ASN A 408 3.38 24.27 4.21
CA ASN A 408 4.63 24.93 4.55
C ASN A 408 4.95 26.09 3.59
N GLY A 409 4.09 26.41 2.62
CA GLY A 409 4.30 27.50 1.68
C GLY A 409 5.15 27.15 0.46
N GLN A 410 5.68 25.94 0.29
CA GLN A 410 6.29 25.55 -1.00
C GLN A 410 5.28 25.73 -2.15
N LEU A 411 5.78 26.14 -3.32
CA LEU A 411 5.02 26.14 -4.57
C LEU A 411 5.33 24.86 -5.32
N CYS A 412 4.32 24.02 -5.47
CA CYS A 412 4.32 22.91 -6.41
C CYS A 412 3.59 23.32 -7.70
N THR A 413 4.27 23.23 -8.83
CA THR A 413 3.72 23.46 -10.18
C THR A 413 3.80 22.20 -11.01
N SER A 414 2.85 22.03 -11.95
CA SER A 414 3.05 21.13 -13.08
C SER A 414 3.63 21.93 -14.24
N ASP A 415 4.80 21.52 -14.73
CA ASP A 415 5.57 22.35 -15.67
C ASP A 415 4.94 22.43 -17.07
N THR A 416 3.98 21.55 -17.40
CA THR A 416 3.26 21.59 -18.68
C THR A 416 1.82 21.03 -18.61
N PRO A 417 0.90 21.49 -19.49
CA PRO A 417 -0.46 20.97 -19.61
C PRO A 417 -0.55 19.79 -20.61
N ASN A 418 0.19 18.70 -20.36
CA ASN A 418 0.47 17.69 -21.38
C ASN A 418 -0.05 16.27 -21.05
N TYR A 419 -1.06 15.80 -21.79
CA TYR A 419 -0.88 14.78 -22.85
C TYR A 419 -2.22 14.35 -23.46
N LYS A 420 -2.21 13.73 -24.66
CA LYS A 420 -3.37 13.17 -25.37
C LYS A 420 -3.08 11.73 -25.80
N ARG A 421 -3.90 10.77 -25.34
CA ARG A 421 -3.80 9.33 -25.60
C ARG A 421 -3.79 8.95 -27.08
N THR A 422 -2.96 7.96 -27.47
CA THR A 422 -3.17 7.10 -28.66
C THR A 422 -2.55 5.68 -28.59
N GLY A 423 -2.16 5.13 -27.42
CA GLY A 423 -1.64 3.74 -27.41
C GLY A 423 -0.88 3.26 -26.19
N GLY A 424 -1.39 3.47 -24.97
CA GLY A 424 -0.93 2.72 -23.80
C GLY A 424 0.54 2.89 -23.44
N LYS A 425 1.03 4.13 -23.45
CA LYS A 425 2.28 4.51 -22.79
C LYS A 425 1.95 5.11 -21.43
N ASN A 426 2.89 5.01 -20.50
CA ASN A 426 2.84 5.75 -19.24
C ASN A 426 2.79 7.25 -19.56
N ALA A 427 1.73 7.93 -19.15
CA ALA A 427 1.72 9.37 -19.02
C ALA A 427 2.44 9.72 -17.70
N GLU A 428 3.48 10.54 -17.78
CA GLU A 428 4.16 11.06 -16.59
C GLU A 428 3.66 12.49 -16.32
N ALA A 429 3.17 12.73 -15.11
CA ALA A 429 2.86 14.05 -14.61
C ALA A 429 3.88 14.43 -13.54
N LEU A 430 4.85 15.26 -13.91
CA LEU A 430 5.81 15.84 -12.98
C LEU A 430 5.18 17.03 -12.25
N ILE A 431 5.28 17.00 -10.93
CA ILE A 431 5.00 18.10 -10.02
C ILE A 431 6.35 18.56 -9.45
N ASP A 432 6.86 19.69 -9.93
CA ASP A 432 8.06 20.31 -9.39
C ASP A 432 7.67 21.23 -8.23
N CYS A 433 8.27 21.02 -7.05
CA CYS A 433 8.07 21.85 -5.86
C CYS A 433 9.25 22.80 -5.57
N LEU A 434 10.20 22.92 -6.50
CA LEU A 434 11.40 23.74 -6.38
C LEU A 434 11.05 25.23 -6.29
N THR A 435 10.98 25.73 -5.07
CA THR A 435 10.40 27.05 -4.78
C THR A 435 11.48 28.12 -4.78
N SER A 436 11.33 29.16 -5.61
CA SER A 436 12.18 30.36 -5.51
C SER A 436 11.83 31.17 -4.25
N VAL A 437 12.84 31.43 -3.42
CA VAL A 437 12.70 32.12 -2.13
C VAL A 437 13.76 33.19 -1.92
N SER A 438 13.35 34.25 -1.23
CA SER A 438 14.21 35.20 -0.56
C SER A 438 14.33 34.83 0.92
N MET A 439 15.47 35.14 1.55
CA MET A 439 15.69 34.90 2.98
C MET A 439 15.81 36.22 3.73
N VAL A 440 15.06 36.34 4.83
CA VAL A 440 15.08 37.48 5.73
C VAL A 440 15.63 37.02 7.08
N SER A 441 16.64 37.74 7.58
CA SER A 441 17.22 37.47 8.89
C SER A 441 16.18 37.58 10.01
N GLY A 442 16.17 36.60 10.93
CA GLY A 442 15.44 36.69 12.20
C GLY A 442 16.07 37.65 13.22
N VAL A 443 17.26 38.19 12.94
CA VAL A 443 18.04 39.10 13.81
C VAL A 443 18.47 40.39 13.10
N SER A 444 18.68 41.46 13.87
CA SER A 444 18.91 42.82 13.39
C SER A 444 20.31 43.07 12.81
N GLY A 445 20.61 42.48 11.65
CA GLY A 445 21.78 42.78 10.80
C GLY A 445 23.16 42.34 11.32
N SER A 446 23.33 42.25 12.64
CA SER A 446 24.54 41.77 13.30
C SER A 446 24.24 41.08 14.63
N LEU A 447 25.03 40.07 14.97
CA LEU A 447 25.09 39.46 16.30
C LEU A 447 26.33 39.99 17.02
N GLU A 448 26.15 40.47 18.25
CA GLU A 448 27.26 40.89 19.11
C GLU A 448 27.38 39.95 20.32
N PHE A 449 28.59 39.46 20.55
CA PHE A 449 28.93 38.61 21.68
C PHE A 449 30.12 39.21 22.45
N THR A 450 30.23 38.83 23.72
CA THR A 450 31.48 38.98 24.49
C THR A 450 32.17 37.63 24.53
N LEU A 451 33.48 37.58 24.32
CA LEU A 451 34.25 36.33 24.36
C LEU A 451 34.09 35.66 25.74
N ALA A 452 33.46 34.50 25.76
CA ALA A 452 33.20 33.73 26.96
C ALA A 452 33.40 32.24 26.69
N ASP A 453 33.74 31.49 27.73
CA ASP A 453 34.14 30.09 27.61
C ASP A 453 32.88 29.22 27.45
N ASN A 454 32.88 28.31 26.47
CA ASN A 454 31.77 27.38 26.20
C ASN A 454 30.41 28.10 26.01
N VAL A 455 30.37 29.17 25.21
CA VAL A 455 29.11 29.80 24.79
C VAL A 455 28.27 28.79 24.00
N GLU A 456 26.98 28.74 24.29
CA GLU A 456 26.02 27.88 23.61
C GLU A 456 24.88 28.73 23.07
N TYR A 457 24.96 28.99 21.75
CA TYR A 457 24.04 29.85 21.02
C TYR A 457 23.72 29.20 19.68
N TYR A 458 22.44 29.18 19.29
CA TYR A 458 22.01 28.69 17.98
C TYR A 458 21.53 29.87 17.14
N VAL A 459 22.00 29.97 15.90
CA VAL A 459 21.60 31.03 14.98
C VAL A 459 20.08 30.96 14.74
N PRO A 460 19.32 32.04 14.99
CA PRO A 460 17.90 32.10 14.67
C PRO A 460 17.65 31.77 13.21
N ALA A 461 16.72 30.84 12.96
CA ALA A 461 16.41 30.40 11.61
C ALA A 461 15.91 31.59 10.78
N PRO A 462 16.45 31.84 9.57
CA PRO A 462 15.94 32.92 8.73
C PRO A 462 14.52 32.59 8.30
N LYS A 463 13.69 33.63 8.17
CA LYS A 463 12.39 33.49 7.53
C LYS A 463 12.61 33.42 6.03
N MET A 464 12.00 32.44 5.38
CA MET A 464 11.97 32.39 3.92
C MET A 464 10.65 32.96 3.43
N TYR A 465 10.70 33.71 2.33
CA TYR A 465 9.52 34.25 1.66
C TYR A 465 9.61 33.94 0.17
N ARG A 466 8.54 33.42 -0.42
CA ARG A 466 8.48 33.11 -1.85
C ARG A 466 8.73 34.38 -2.66
N SER A 467 9.67 34.33 -3.59
CA SER A 467 10.02 35.51 -4.41
C SER A 467 8.87 35.94 -5.34
N ALA A 468 7.89 35.06 -5.60
CA ALA A 468 6.74 35.33 -6.46
C ALA A 468 5.65 36.21 -5.82
N ASP A 469 5.38 36.06 -4.52
CA ASP A 469 4.24 36.71 -3.85
C ASP A 469 4.45 36.99 -2.34
N ASN A 470 5.67 36.83 -1.84
CA ASN A 470 6.07 37.13 -0.46
C ASN A 470 5.30 36.35 0.63
N GLN A 471 4.79 35.16 0.32
CA GLN A 471 4.25 34.23 1.33
C GLN A 471 5.39 33.55 2.11
N GLU A 472 5.25 33.39 3.44
CA GLU A 472 6.25 32.73 4.30
C GLU A 472 6.36 31.24 3.94
N VAL A 473 7.59 30.76 3.74
CA VAL A 473 7.90 29.34 3.56
C VAL A 473 8.53 28.80 4.85
N VAL A 474 7.97 27.71 5.34
CA VAL A 474 8.36 27.04 6.58
C VAL A 474 9.27 25.87 6.24
N THR A 475 10.56 26.00 6.56
CA THR A 475 11.52 24.89 6.53
C THR A 475 12.41 24.94 7.77
N SER A 476 13.13 23.85 8.01
CA SER A 476 14.30 23.80 8.89
C SER A 476 15.57 23.39 8.14
N SER A 477 15.52 23.23 6.82
CA SER A 477 16.63 22.74 5.99
C SER A 477 17.57 23.88 5.60
N PHE A 478 18.42 24.29 6.55
CA PHE A 478 19.44 25.32 6.37
C PHE A 478 20.84 24.76 6.61
N THR A 479 21.83 25.32 5.92
CA THR A 479 23.25 25.10 6.14
C THR A 479 23.91 26.41 6.57
N PHE A 480 24.95 26.30 7.40
CA PHE A 480 25.63 27.43 8.03
C PHE A 480 27.14 27.34 7.78
N THR A 481 27.80 28.44 7.45
CA THR A 481 29.26 28.48 7.26
C THR A 481 29.84 29.78 7.82
N SER A 482 30.91 29.69 8.60
CA SER A 482 31.68 30.87 9.04
C SER A 482 32.73 31.22 7.98
N LEU A 483 32.85 32.51 7.64
CA LEU A 483 33.95 32.97 6.78
C LEU A 483 35.29 33.10 7.54
N ASN A 484 35.30 32.92 8.87
CA ASN A 484 36.53 32.95 9.68
C ASN A 484 36.39 32.12 10.97
N ASP A 485 36.76 30.84 10.88
CA ASP A 485 36.78 29.87 11.98
C ASP A 485 37.73 30.20 13.15
N LYS A 486 38.54 31.27 13.03
CA LYS A 486 39.36 31.79 14.15
C LYS A 486 38.58 32.71 15.08
N VAL A 487 37.44 33.26 14.64
CA VAL A 487 36.57 34.12 15.45
C VAL A 487 35.40 33.29 15.98
N ILE A 488 34.65 32.62 15.11
CA ILE A 488 33.58 31.68 15.46
C ILE A 488 33.58 30.47 14.53
N LYS A 489 33.22 29.31 15.05
CA LYS A 489 32.83 28.13 14.28
C LYS A 489 31.32 27.94 14.35
N VAL A 490 30.75 27.27 13.35
CA VAL A 490 29.34 26.87 13.32
C VAL A 490 29.22 25.42 12.85
N ASP A 491 28.28 24.66 13.42
CA ASP A 491 27.95 23.30 12.98
C ASP A 491 26.66 23.25 12.13
N ASP A 492 26.33 22.07 11.60
CA ASP A 492 25.15 21.84 10.75
C ASP A 492 23.81 22.15 11.46
N SER A 493 23.79 22.21 12.80
CA SER A 493 22.61 22.61 13.57
C SER A 493 22.48 24.12 13.76
N GLY A 494 23.45 24.90 13.29
CA GLY A 494 23.55 26.34 13.51
C GLY A 494 24.11 26.71 14.89
N LYS A 495 24.74 25.77 15.62
CA LYS A 495 25.35 26.06 16.92
C LYS A 495 26.66 26.81 16.74
N LEU A 496 26.79 27.98 17.36
CA LEU A 496 28.01 28.77 17.37
C LEU A 496 28.95 28.35 18.50
N THR A 497 30.24 28.29 18.20
CA THR A 497 31.33 28.20 19.18
C THR A 497 32.24 29.41 18.99
N LEU A 498 32.38 30.25 20.03
CA LEU A 498 33.32 31.38 20.01
C LEU A 498 34.75 30.86 20.16
N VAL A 499 35.66 31.35 19.32
CA VAL A 499 37.07 30.91 19.27
C VAL A 499 38.04 32.05 19.59
N GLY A 500 37.71 33.28 19.18
CA GLY A 500 38.56 34.44 19.36
C GLY A 500 37.83 35.76 19.10
N GLU A 501 38.51 36.86 19.41
CA GLU A 501 37.99 38.23 19.23
C GLU A 501 38.04 38.66 17.76
N GLY A 502 37.12 39.55 17.37
CA GLY A 502 37.10 40.15 16.04
C GLY A 502 35.72 40.15 15.38
N GLU A 503 35.70 40.45 14.08
CA GLU A 503 34.50 40.47 13.25
C GLU A 503 34.59 39.40 12.14
N THR A 504 33.46 38.80 11.82
CA THR A 504 33.30 37.77 10.77
C THR A 504 31.88 37.81 10.20
N THR A 505 31.63 36.99 9.18
CA THR A 505 30.30 36.80 8.58
C THR A 505 29.93 35.33 8.64
N LEU A 506 28.71 35.03 9.09
CA LEU A 506 28.06 33.75 8.89
C LEU A 506 27.26 33.80 7.59
N MET A 507 27.53 32.84 6.70
CA MET A 507 26.69 32.54 5.55
C MET A 507 25.60 31.57 5.99
N VAL A 508 24.34 31.85 5.63
CA VAL A 508 23.21 30.94 5.83
C VAL A 508 22.56 30.66 4.47
N GLN A 509 22.36 29.39 4.14
CA GLN A 509 21.77 28.94 2.87
C GLN A 509 20.65 27.95 3.14
N ALA A 510 19.49 28.11 2.47
CA ALA A 510 18.48 27.05 2.42
C ALA A 510 18.96 25.89 1.54
N ASN A 511 18.47 24.68 1.79
CA ASN A 511 18.89 23.50 1.04
C ASN A 511 18.54 23.63 -0.47
N PRO A 512 19.55 23.58 -1.37
CA PRO A 512 19.34 23.78 -2.81
C PRO A 512 18.52 22.66 -3.47
N ASP A 513 18.37 21.50 -2.84
CA ASP A 513 17.52 20.39 -3.33
C ASP A 513 16.03 20.78 -3.35
N TYR A 514 15.62 21.80 -2.58
CA TYR A 514 14.21 22.17 -2.37
C TYR A 514 13.91 23.64 -2.70
N TYR A 515 14.94 24.50 -2.70
CA TYR A 515 14.79 25.96 -2.74
C TYR A 515 15.79 26.63 -3.68
N ARG A 516 15.32 27.51 -4.57
CA ARG A 516 16.18 28.44 -5.32
C ARG A 516 16.29 29.74 -4.54
N VAL A 517 17.46 30.01 -3.98
CA VAL A 517 17.69 31.18 -3.13
C VAL A 517 18.28 32.32 -3.95
N ASP A 518 17.60 33.48 -3.99
CA ASP A 518 18.04 34.62 -4.81
C ASP A 518 19.40 35.21 -4.37
N GLN A 519 19.65 35.27 -3.06
CA GLN A 519 20.94 35.58 -2.44
C GLN A 519 21.08 34.84 -1.09
N PRO A 520 22.26 34.25 -0.78
CA PRO A 520 22.49 33.65 0.53
C PRO A 520 22.52 34.75 1.62
N LEU A 521 21.98 34.44 2.80
CA LEU A 521 21.90 35.41 3.88
C LEU A 521 23.27 35.57 4.54
N GLN A 522 23.65 36.82 4.81
CA GLN A 522 24.89 37.17 5.48
C GLN A 522 24.58 37.80 6.85
N LEU A 523 25.03 37.17 7.92
CA LEU A 523 24.92 37.70 9.28
C LEU A 523 26.31 38.13 9.75
N LYS A 524 26.49 39.43 10.01
CA LYS A 524 27.73 39.91 10.63
C LYS A 524 27.78 39.44 12.08
N VAL A 525 28.93 38.97 12.53
CA VAL A 525 29.15 38.57 13.93
C VAL A 525 30.37 39.29 14.47
N LYS A 526 30.21 39.90 15.63
CA LYS A 526 31.26 40.59 16.37
C LYS A 526 31.48 39.93 17.72
N VAL A 527 32.71 39.56 18.01
CA VAL A 527 33.13 39.00 19.29
C VAL A 527 34.05 40.01 19.97
N ASN A 528 33.53 40.66 20.99
CA ASN A 528 34.22 41.67 21.78
C ASN A 528 35.08 41.03 22.90
N PRO A 529 36.18 41.69 23.33
CA PRO A 529 36.99 41.23 24.47
C PRO A 529 36.19 41.15 25.77
N ALA A 530 36.59 40.20 26.64
CA ALA A 530 35.98 39.94 27.94
C ALA A 530 36.36 41.02 28.99
N THR A 531 35.82 42.23 28.86
CA THR A 531 36.13 43.38 29.75
C THR A 531 35.17 43.51 30.95
N LYS A 532 34.04 42.81 30.94
CA LYS A 532 33.07 42.82 32.05
C LYS A 532 33.40 41.77 33.12
N PRO A 533 33.14 42.05 34.41
CA PRO A 533 33.45 41.13 35.51
C PRO A 533 32.50 39.91 35.56
N VAL A 534 31.32 40.02 34.95
CA VAL A 534 30.37 38.92 34.73
C VAL A 534 30.18 38.77 33.22
N LEU A 535 30.06 37.53 32.75
CA LEU A 535 29.80 37.16 31.36
C LEU A 535 28.51 36.33 31.28
N LEU A 536 27.64 36.66 30.33
CA LEU A 536 26.44 35.90 30.00
C LEU A 536 26.81 34.81 28.97
N GLN A 537 26.78 33.54 29.39
CA GLN A 537 27.32 32.40 28.65
C GLN A 537 26.30 31.74 27.72
N LYS A 538 25.08 31.48 28.21
CA LYS A 538 24.01 30.82 27.43
C LYS A 538 22.61 31.04 28.02
N LEU A 539 21.61 30.75 27.21
CA LEU A 539 20.20 30.69 27.59
C LEU A 539 19.66 29.26 27.49
N GLU A 540 18.66 28.93 28.30
CA GLU A 540 17.86 27.71 28.17
C GLU A 540 16.37 28.05 28.29
N ILE A 541 15.53 27.34 27.54
CA ILE A 541 14.08 27.49 27.53
C ILE A 541 13.39 26.13 27.43
N GLY A 542 12.23 25.95 28.07
CA GLY A 542 11.54 24.67 28.04
C GLY A 542 10.26 24.59 28.88
N GLN A 543 9.52 23.50 28.63
CA GLN A 543 8.26 23.14 29.30
C GLN A 543 8.37 21.77 29.99
N ALA A 544 9.01 20.81 29.34
CA ALA A 544 9.38 19.52 29.94
C ALA A 544 10.90 19.40 30.15
N THR A 545 11.67 19.65 29.08
CA THR A 545 13.14 19.66 29.10
C THR A 545 13.64 21.06 28.76
N LEU A 546 14.60 21.57 29.55
CA LEU A 546 15.23 22.88 29.37
C LEU A 546 16.41 22.73 28.42
N LEU A 547 16.27 23.30 27.23
CA LEU A 547 17.26 23.20 26.15
C LEU A 547 17.63 24.60 25.66
N PRO A 548 18.81 24.78 25.05
CA PRO A 548 19.16 26.04 24.40
C PRO A 548 18.11 26.41 23.34
N PRO A 549 17.63 27.68 23.29
CA PRO A 549 16.72 28.14 22.25
C PRO A 549 17.30 27.84 20.85
N GLY A 550 16.50 27.25 19.97
CA GLY A 550 16.91 26.91 18.60
C GLY A 550 17.60 25.56 18.41
N ALA A 551 18.03 24.88 19.49
CA ALA A 551 18.72 23.58 19.40
C ALA A 551 17.90 22.51 18.63
N PRO A 552 18.52 21.49 18.01
CA PRO A 552 17.84 20.48 17.17
C PRO A 552 16.51 19.97 17.71
N HIS A 553 16.53 19.52 18.98
CA HIS A 553 15.40 18.91 19.68
C HIS A 553 14.64 19.87 20.61
N GLN A 554 15.02 21.15 20.68
CA GLN A 554 14.25 22.15 21.42
C GLN A 554 12.95 22.43 20.67
N ILE A 555 11.81 22.26 21.33
CA ILE A 555 10.50 22.68 20.81
C ILE A 555 9.56 23.00 21.97
N LEU A 556 8.78 24.08 21.85
CA LEU A 556 7.73 24.46 22.80
C LEU A 556 6.35 24.16 22.21
N ALA A 557 5.40 23.78 23.05
CA ALA A 557 3.98 23.84 22.72
C ALA A 557 3.44 25.26 22.93
N PRO A 558 2.57 25.79 22.04
CA PRO A 558 1.86 27.04 22.31
C PRO A 558 1.13 27.00 23.66
N ARG A 559 1.10 28.13 24.37
CA ARG A 559 0.32 28.31 25.62
C ARG A 559 0.74 27.47 26.85
N GLY A 560 1.79 26.66 26.77
CA GLY A 560 2.32 25.93 27.93
C GLY A 560 3.15 26.82 28.86
N GLN A 561 3.09 26.57 30.18
CA GLN A 561 3.92 27.29 31.16
C GLN A 561 5.40 27.01 30.87
N THR A 562 6.18 28.07 30.67
CA THR A 562 7.52 27.95 30.08
C THR A 562 8.54 28.63 30.98
N MET A 563 9.59 27.91 31.37
CA MET A 563 10.72 28.48 32.10
C MET A 563 11.82 28.95 31.13
N VAL A 564 12.38 30.12 31.41
CA VAL A 564 13.58 30.66 30.76
C VAL A 564 14.68 30.81 31.80
N ARG A 565 15.90 30.38 31.47
CA ARG A 565 17.08 30.53 32.32
C ARG A 565 18.25 31.17 31.57
N ALA A 566 19.03 31.96 32.30
CA ALA A 566 20.22 32.65 31.82
C ALA A 566 21.40 32.29 32.71
N TYR A 567 22.44 31.74 32.08
CA TYR A 567 23.67 31.32 32.72
C TYR A 567 24.70 32.44 32.64
N ALA A 568 24.96 33.11 33.76
CA ALA A 568 25.96 34.16 33.86
C ALA A 568 26.96 33.83 34.97
N TYR A 569 28.25 34.06 34.72
CA TYR A 569 29.34 33.71 35.63
C TYR A 569 30.37 34.84 35.74
N ALA A 570 31.06 34.91 36.87
CA ALA A 570 32.23 35.75 37.06
C ALA A 570 33.50 34.99 36.68
N ARG A 571 34.44 35.62 35.98
CA ARG A 571 35.70 34.94 35.62
C ARG A 571 36.59 34.70 36.84
N ASP A 572 36.88 35.74 37.63
CA ASP A 572 38.04 35.73 38.52
C ASP A 572 37.72 35.93 40.02
N ALA A 573 36.54 36.45 40.38
CA ALA A 573 36.24 36.91 41.74
C ALA A 573 34.92 36.37 42.32
N SER A 574 34.99 35.75 43.50
CA SER A 574 33.89 35.01 44.15
C SER A 574 32.77 35.84 44.77
N ASN A 575 32.99 37.14 44.97
CA ASN A 575 32.00 38.07 45.52
C ASN A 575 31.48 39.07 44.46
N THR A 576 31.61 38.74 43.18
CA THR A 576 31.13 39.61 42.09
C THR A 576 29.60 39.66 42.13
N ALA A 577 29.03 40.85 42.27
CA ALA A 577 27.58 41.04 42.29
C ALA A 577 26.95 40.65 40.95
N MET A 578 25.83 39.92 40.98
CA MET A 578 25.11 39.54 39.76
C MET A 578 24.35 40.75 39.19
N PRO A 579 24.46 41.05 37.88
CA PRO A 579 23.63 42.06 37.23
C PRO A 579 22.13 41.73 37.32
N ALA A 580 21.30 42.77 37.36
CA ALA A 580 19.86 42.59 37.21
C ALA A 580 19.53 42.34 35.73
N PHE A 581 19.16 41.11 35.39
CA PHE A 581 18.73 40.75 34.04
C PHE A 581 17.21 40.94 33.87
N THR A 582 16.83 41.39 32.68
CA THR A 582 15.45 41.45 32.20
C THR A 582 15.28 40.47 31.06
N LEU A 583 14.21 39.67 31.11
CA LEU A 583 13.69 38.88 30.01
C LEU A 583 12.68 39.73 29.23
N THR A 584 12.91 39.90 27.94
CA THR A 584 11.99 40.49 26.98
C THR A 584 11.58 39.44 25.96
N ILE A 585 10.30 39.38 25.62
CA ILE A 585 9.77 38.49 24.57
C ILE A 585 8.93 39.31 23.61
N ASP A 586 9.35 39.34 22.35
CA ASP A 586 8.64 39.98 21.26
C ASP A 586 7.90 38.92 20.43
N ALA A 587 6.57 39.00 20.41
CA ALA A 587 5.69 38.04 19.73
C ALA A 587 4.44 38.75 19.20
N ASN A 588 4.05 38.48 17.94
CA ASN A 588 2.84 39.03 17.32
C ASN A 588 2.71 40.57 17.38
N GLY A 589 3.84 41.30 17.39
CA GLY A 589 3.85 42.77 17.53
C GLY A 589 3.59 43.28 18.95
N GLN A 590 3.50 42.39 19.94
CA GLN A 590 3.42 42.71 21.36
C GLN A 590 4.75 42.34 22.05
N GLN A 591 5.02 43.00 23.18
CA GLN A 591 6.21 42.75 24.00
C GLN A 591 5.79 42.41 25.43
N LEU A 592 6.36 41.32 25.96
CA LEU A 592 6.33 40.97 27.38
C LEU A 592 7.71 41.27 27.98
N SER A 593 7.76 41.97 29.11
CA SER A 593 9.00 42.25 29.83
C SER A 593 8.88 41.80 31.28
N LYS A 594 9.80 40.94 31.74
CA LYS A 594 9.82 40.36 33.09
C LYS A 594 11.22 40.47 33.68
N ARG A 595 11.34 40.98 34.90
CA ARG A 595 12.59 40.90 35.66
C ARG A 595 12.93 39.44 35.95
N MET A 596 14.19 39.06 35.78
CA MET A 596 14.66 37.72 36.15
C MET A 596 14.98 37.66 37.64
N ILE A 597 14.69 36.52 38.26
CA ILE A 597 15.14 36.16 39.61
C ILE A 597 16.56 35.64 39.48
N CYS A 598 17.51 36.25 40.19
CA CYS A 598 18.94 35.94 40.10
C CYS A 598 19.53 35.74 41.51
N PRO A 599 20.65 34.98 41.63
CA PRO A 599 21.46 35.01 42.85
C PRO A 599 22.03 36.41 43.11
N SER A 600 22.40 36.70 44.35
CA SER A 600 23.04 37.98 44.72
C SER A 600 24.47 38.12 44.19
N THR A 601 25.19 37.00 44.06
CA THR A 601 26.56 36.93 43.52
C THR A 601 26.63 35.94 42.35
N ALA A 602 27.54 36.21 41.41
CA ALA A 602 27.81 35.34 40.28
C ALA A 602 28.77 34.21 40.67
N LYS A 603 28.48 32.99 40.19
CA LYS A 603 29.36 31.82 40.33
C LYS A 603 30.69 32.07 39.61
N VAL A 604 31.80 31.61 40.17
CA VAL A 604 33.13 31.71 39.54
C VAL A 604 33.33 30.59 38.53
N GLY A 605 33.83 30.92 37.34
CA GLY A 605 34.09 29.98 36.25
C GLY A 605 32.85 29.62 35.44
N SER A 606 33.05 29.20 34.19
CA SER A 606 31.97 28.88 33.26
C SER A 606 31.19 27.61 33.64
N PHE A 607 29.95 27.52 33.19
CA PHE A 607 29.12 26.33 33.36
C PHE A 607 29.49 25.29 32.30
N SER A 608 30.38 24.36 32.65
CA SER A 608 30.71 23.18 31.82
C SER A 608 29.69 22.05 31.94
N THR A 609 28.86 22.06 33.00
CA THR A 609 27.72 21.17 33.19
C THR A 609 26.45 21.99 33.46
N PRO A 610 25.25 21.50 33.07
CA PRO A 610 24.00 22.18 33.39
C PRO A 610 23.78 22.29 34.90
N SER A 611 23.32 23.46 35.36
CA SER A 611 22.86 23.61 36.75
C SER A 611 21.45 23.05 36.93
N TYR A 612 21.28 22.27 38.01
CA TYR A 612 20.00 21.77 38.51
C TYR A 612 19.49 22.57 39.72
N GLN A 613 20.11 23.71 40.04
CA GLN A 613 19.76 24.56 41.18
C GLN A 613 19.35 25.95 40.69
N LEU A 614 18.10 26.36 40.93
CA LEU A 614 17.63 27.69 40.55
C LEU A 614 18.41 28.82 41.25
N ALA A 615 19.02 28.55 42.40
CA ALA A 615 19.85 29.50 43.14
C ALA A 615 21.25 29.74 42.51
N GLU A 616 21.65 29.00 41.47
CA GLU A 616 22.93 29.24 40.77
C GLU A 616 22.79 30.09 39.49
N VAL A 617 21.57 30.35 39.02
CA VAL A 617 21.30 30.92 37.69
C VAL A 617 20.22 32.00 37.75
N CYS A 618 20.17 32.88 36.75
CA CYS A 618 19.04 33.77 36.58
C CYS A 618 17.89 33.03 35.88
N TYR A 619 16.64 33.21 36.33
CA TYR A 619 15.48 32.58 35.70
C TYR A 619 14.22 33.47 35.70
N SER A 620 13.28 33.14 34.83
CA SER A 620 11.91 33.66 34.83
C SER A 620 10.95 32.57 34.36
N ILE A 621 9.68 32.64 34.77
CA ILE A 621 8.62 31.73 34.34
C ILE A 621 7.57 32.55 33.61
N ILE A 622 7.19 32.08 32.42
CA ILE A 622 6.11 32.59 31.59
C ILE A 622 4.89 31.75 31.96
N GLU A 623 3.89 32.37 32.58
CA GLU A 623 2.69 31.71 33.07
C GLU A 623 1.76 31.36 31.89
N SER A 624 0.88 30.37 32.05
CA SER A 624 0.03 29.87 30.95
C SER A 624 -0.85 30.95 30.29
N GLU A 625 -1.28 31.96 31.07
CA GLU A 625 -2.04 33.12 30.57
C GLU A 625 -1.19 34.04 29.68
N GLU A 626 0.06 34.29 30.05
CA GLU A 626 1.03 35.04 29.23
C GLU A 626 1.41 34.22 27.99
N ALA A 627 1.67 32.92 28.19
CA ALA A 627 2.09 32.00 27.15
C ALA A 627 1.06 31.86 26.02
N ALA A 628 -0.23 32.12 26.30
CA ALA A 628 -1.29 32.14 25.30
C ALA A 628 -1.05 33.15 24.17
N ASN A 629 -0.34 34.25 24.47
CA ASN A 629 -0.05 35.35 23.54
C ASN A 629 1.43 35.41 23.12
N PHE A 630 2.35 34.99 24.01
CA PHE A 630 3.80 35.17 23.84
C PHE A 630 4.58 33.89 23.48
N ILE A 631 4.06 32.68 23.75
CA ILE A 631 4.67 31.44 23.25
C ILE A 631 4.03 31.10 21.89
N THR A 632 4.51 31.76 20.85
CA THR A 632 4.02 31.60 19.46
C THR A 632 5.17 31.38 18.48
N LYS A 633 4.85 30.80 17.31
CA LYS A 633 5.85 30.56 16.25
C LYS A 633 6.50 31.89 15.83
N GLY A 634 7.82 31.93 15.88
CA GLY A 634 8.62 33.09 15.51
C GLY A 634 8.88 34.09 16.65
N MET A 635 8.41 33.83 17.87
CA MET A 635 8.74 34.61 19.07
C MET A 635 10.26 34.85 19.20
N VAL A 636 10.66 36.07 19.53
CA VAL A 636 12.07 36.41 19.81
C VAL A 636 12.18 36.61 21.32
N LEU A 637 13.09 35.88 21.98
CA LEU A 637 13.45 36.18 23.37
C LEU A 637 14.78 36.93 23.42
N THR A 638 14.87 37.90 24.32
CA THR A 638 16.08 38.64 24.64
C THR A 638 16.27 38.65 26.15
N VAL A 639 17.45 38.26 26.62
CA VAL A 639 17.89 38.53 28.00
C VAL A 639 18.93 39.64 27.96
N SER A 640 18.80 40.67 28.80
CA SER A 640 19.71 41.82 28.80
C SER A 640 19.95 42.39 30.21
N ASP A 641 21.16 42.90 30.46
CA ASP A 641 21.51 43.71 31.64
C ASP A 641 21.26 45.22 31.44
N GLY A 642 20.78 45.64 30.26
CA GLY A 642 20.60 47.04 29.88
C GLY A 642 21.90 47.84 29.66
N ASN A 643 23.06 47.22 29.85
CA ASN A 643 24.40 47.83 29.84
C ASN A 643 25.34 47.14 28.85
N GLY A 644 24.81 46.41 27.86
CA GLY A 644 25.58 45.77 26.78
C GLY A 644 25.97 44.30 27.01
N MET A 645 25.45 43.61 28.04
CA MET A 645 25.34 42.15 27.98
C MET A 645 23.93 41.80 27.52
N SER A 646 23.82 41.15 26.37
CA SER A 646 22.56 40.61 25.92
C SER A 646 22.76 39.34 25.11
N LEU A 647 21.78 38.43 25.19
CA LEU A 647 21.62 37.33 24.26
C LEU A 647 20.17 37.36 23.75
N THR A 648 20.02 37.49 22.42
CA THR A 648 18.74 37.42 21.71
C THR A 648 18.69 36.13 20.92
N ALA A 649 17.68 35.29 21.10
CA ALA A 649 17.53 34.02 20.42
C ALA A 649 16.07 33.74 20.04
N GLN A 650 15.86 32.75 19.17
CA GLN A 650 14.53 32.39 18.66
C GLN A 650 14.21 30.93 19.00
N PRO A 651 13.36 30.66 20.00
CA PRO A 651 12.90 29.31 20.30
C PRO A 651 12.07 28.73 19.15
N LYS A 652 12.21 27.43 18.92
CA LYS A 652 11.28 26.67 18.08
C LYS A 652 9.97 26.47 18.86
N VAL A 653 8.85 26.78 18.22
CA VAL A 653 7.50 26.59 18.77
C VAL A 653 6.65 25.82 17.76
N ASN A 654 5.93 24.82 18.25
CA ASN A 654 4.99 23.97 17.53
C ASN A 654 3.81 24.82 16.96
N GLY A 655 3.24 24.43 15.81
CA GLY A 655 2.17 25.18 15.16
C GLY A 655 0.81 25.06 15.87
N ASN A 656 0.39 23.85 16.25
CA ASN A 656 -0.81 23.59 17.05
C ASN A 656 -0.78 22.17 17.64
N GLY A 657 -0.98 22.05 18.96
CA GLY A 657 -0.89 20.81 19.71
C GLY A 657 -2.16 20.48 20.49
N THR A 658 -3.30 20.39 19.82
CA THR A 658 -4.58 20.02 20.46
C THR A 658 -4.84 18.52 20.32
N ILE A 659 -5.06 17.81 21.43
CA ILE A 659 -5.58 16.43 21.45
C ILE A 659 -7.05 16.41 21.86
N ASN A 660 -7.87 15.63 21.14
CA ASN A 660 -9.20 15.20 21.58
C ASN A 660 -9.06 13.78 22.13
N LEU A 661 -9.33 13.60 23.42
CA LEU A 661 -9.14 12.34 24.13
C LEU A 661 -10.45 11.94 24.81
N LYS A 662 -10.97 10.75 24.51
CA LYS A 662 -12.10 10.14 25.21
C LYS A 662 -11.58 9.00 26.08
N LEU A 663 -11.72 9.14 27.39
CA LEU A 663 -11.50 8.07 28.35
C LEU A 663 -12.72 7.15 28.35
N VAL A 664 -12.51 5.85 28.27
CA VAL A 664 -13.54 4.81 28.30
C VAL A 664 -13.36 4.00 29.58
N PRO A 665 -14.15 4.26 30.65
CA PRO A 665 -14.11 3.44 31.84
C PRO A 665 -14.62 2.03 31.54
N GLY A 666 -13.81 1.02 31.78
CA GLY A 666 -14.24 -0.36 31.72
C GLY A 666 -15.16 -0.70 32.90
N LEU A 667 -16.07 -1.64 32.70
CA LEU A 667 -16.85 -2.30 33.74
C LEU A 667 -16.64 -3.80 33.60
N ASN A 668 -16.36 -4.52 34.68
CA ASN A 668 -16.44 -5.98 34.70
C ASN A 668 -16.85 -6.47 36.10
N ALA A 669 -16.74 -7.78 36.37
CA ALA A 669 -17.11 -8.37 37.66
C ALA A 669 -16.37 -7.78 38.88
N SER A 670 -15.26 -7.06 38.66
CA SER A 670 -14.50 -6.35 39.72
C SER A 670 -15.03 -4.94 40.00
N GLY A 671 -15.98 -4.44 39.22
CA GLY A 671 -16.56 -3.09 39.32
C GLY A 671 -16.23 -2.18 38.13
N VAL A 672 -16.57 -0.90 38.28
CA VAL A 672 -16.29 0.17 37.31
C VAL A 672 -14.84 0.65 37.49
N ALA A 673 -14.17 0.91 36.37
CA ALA A 673 -12.81 1.39 36.34
C ALA A 673 -12.65 2.76 36.99
N LYS A 674 -11.58 2.94 37.77
CA LYS A 674 -11.28 4.21 38.44
C LYS A 674 -10.79 5.24 37.43
N VAL A 675 -11.64 6.21 37.13
CA VAL A 675 -11.29 7.39 36.31
C VAL A 675 -10.27 8.26 37.07
N PRO A 676 -9.19 8.74 36.43
CA PRO A 676 -8.25 9.67 37.05
C PRO A 676 -8.88 11.05 37.28
N ASP A 677 -8.32 11.83 38.22
CA ASP A 677 -8.66 13.25 38.33
C ASP A 677 -8.24 13.98 37.04
N ILE A 678 -9.23 14.46 36.28
CA ILE A 678 -9.01 14.99 34.93
C ILE A 678 -8.08 16.21 34.94
N ALA A 679 -8.12 17.02 36.00
CA ALA A 679 -7.26 18.20 36.12
C ALA A 679 -5.79 17.83 36.41
N ALA A 680 -5.53 16.88 37.32
CA ALA A 680 -4.18 16.35 37.58
C ALA A 680 -3.65 15.56 36.39
N PHE A 681 -4.53 14.86 35.69
CA PHE A 681 -4.19 14.09 34.50
C PHE A 681 -3.84 14.99 33.30
N ASP A 682 -4.60 16.07 33.05
CA ASP A 682 -4.24 17.11 32.07
C ASP A 682 -2.86 17.73 32.39
N ARG A 683 -2.63 18.13 33.65
CA ARG A 683 -1.30 18.62 34.09
C ARG A 683 -0.19 17.61 33.77
N THR A 684 -0.43 16.32 34.01
CA THR A 684 0.53 15.26 33.70
C THR A 684 0.79 15.13 32.20
N LEU A 685 -0.26 15.17 31.37
CA LEU A 685 -0.13 15.14 29.91
C LEU A 685 0.70 16.32 29.39
N ARG A 686 0.43 17.57 29.82
CA ARG A 686 1.19 18.76 29.37
C ARG A 686 2.60 18.86 29.96
N GLN A 687 2.85 18.14 31.06
CA GLN A 687 4.17 18.03 31.67
C GLN A 687 5.09 17.04 30.91
N VAL A 688 4.51 16.08 30.17
CA VAL A 688 5.29 15.07 29.43
C VAL A 688 5.21 15.24 27.91
N TYR A 689 4.08 15.71 27.38
CA TYR A 689 3.84 15.90 25.95
C TYR A 689 3.89 17.38 25.50
N PRO A 690 4.31 17.65 24.25
CA PRO A 690 4.27 18.99 23.64
C PRO A 690 2.84 19.38 23.18
N LEU A 691 1.89 19.42 24.11
CA LEU A 691 0.47 19.73 23.85
C LEU A 691 0.10 21.14 24.32
N SER A 692 -0.53 21.91 23.43
CA SER A 692 -1.07 23.24 23.72
C SER A 692 -2.46 23.20 24.36
N LYS A 693 -3.23 22.13 24.10
CA LYS A 693 -4.57 21.93 24.65
C LYS A 693 -4.92 20.44 24.72
N THR A 694 -5.55 20.01 25.81
CA THR A 694 -6.21 18.71 25.88
C THR A 694 -7.71 18.94 26.00
N ASN A 695 -8.50 18.33 25.11
CA ASN A 695 -9.95 18.20 25.28
C ASN A 695 -10.20 16.78 25.80
N ILE A 696 -10.21 16.61 27.11
CA ILE A 696 -10.42 15.30 27.76
C ILE A 696 -11.90 15.17 28.10
N SER A 697 -12.51 14.09 27.62
CA SER A 697 -13.89 13.70 27.92
C SER A 697 -13.90 12.29 28.53
N VAL A 698 -14.90 11.98 29.32
CA VAL A 698 -15.09 10.66 29.93
C VAL A 698 -16.41 10.10 29.43
N ARG A 699 -16.36 8.90 28.85
CA ARG A 699 -17.56 8.16 28.44
C ARG A 699 -18.19 7.48 29.65
N GLU A 700 -19.48 7.15 29.55
CA GLU A 700 -20.10 6.21 30.50
C GLU A 700 -19.35 4.86 30.53
N PRO A 701 -19.39 4.13 31.66
CA PRO A 701 -18.77 2.81 31.76
C PRO A 701 -19.30 1.81 30.73
N THR A 702 -18.46 0.87 30.28
CA THR A 702 -18.86 -0.20 29.36
C THR A 702 -17.99 -1.43 29.54
N ASP A 703 -18.53 -2.61 29.23
CA ASP A 703 -17.77 -3.85 29.32
C ASP A 703 -16.60 -3.87 28.32
N LEU A 704 -15.39 -3.78 28.88
CA LEU A 704 -14.12 -3.91 28.14
C LEU A 704 -13.45 -5.27 28.37
N THR A 705 -14.12 -6.22 29.05
CA THR A 705 -13.55 -7.49 29.55
C THR A 705 -12.46 -7.29 30.63
N VAL A 706 -11.79 -8.38 31.02
CA VAL A 706 -10.61 -8.36 31.89
C VAL A 706 -9.29 -8.42 31.11
N ASP A 707 -9.31 -8.73 29.81
CA ASP A 707 -8.12 -9.03 29.02
C ASP A 707 -7.72 -7.85 28.13
N ILE A 708 -6.43 -7.49 28.16
CA ILE A 708 -5.94 -6.24 27.56
C ILE A 708 -6.07 -6.21 26.02
N SER A 709 -5.74 -7.29 25.30
CA SER A 709 -5.93 -7.32 23.84
C SER A 709 -7.43 -7.22 23.47
N PRO A 710 -8.34 -8.09 23.95
CA PRO A 710 -9.77 -7.92 23.72
C PRO A 710 -10.31 -6.53 24.07
N ALA A 711 -9.90 -5.95 25.21
CA ALA A 711 -10.25 -4.59 25.61
C ALA A 711 -9.88 -3.54 24.56
N LEU A 712 -8.66 -3.57 24.03
CA LEU A 712 -8.21 -2.66 22.98
C LEU A 712 -9.07 -2.75 21.71
N GLY A 713 -9.63 -3.93 21.43
CA GLY A 713 -10.47 -4.17 20.25
C GLY A 713 -11.84 -3.52 20.40
N ARG A 714 -12.46 -3.73 21.57
CA ARG A 714 -13.72 -3.06 21.92
C ARG A 714 -13.55 -1.54 21.97
N VAL A 715 -12.45 -1.04 22.50
CA VAL A 715 -12.13 0.41 22.49
C VAL A 715 -11.98 0.94 21.06
N ASP A 716 -11.37 0.17 20.15
CA ASP A 716 -11.28 0.55 18.74
C ASP A 716 -12.63 0.50 18.02
N GLN A 717 -13.48 -0.49 18.30
CA GLN A 717 -14.86 -0.54 17.79
C GLN A 717 -15.68 0.66 18.29
N LEU A 718 -15.63 0.96 19.60
CA LEU A 718 -16.27 2.15 20.18
C LEU A 718 -15.74 3.43 19.53
N ARG A 719 -14.42 3.55 19.35
CA ARG A 719 -13.81 4.65 18.59
C ARG A 719 -14.46 4.73 17.22
N LYS A 720 -14.44 3.65 16.43
CA LYS A 720 -14.93 3.64 15.04
C LYS A 720 -16.41 4.04 14.93
N LEU A 721 -17.26 3.62 15.88
CA LEU A 721 -18.69 3.95 15.90
C LEU A 721 -19.00 5.38 16.37
N GLU A 722 -18.17 5.96 17.23
CA GLU A 722 -18.38 7.27 17.88
C GLU A 722 -17.54 8.43 17.33
N THR A 723 -16.41 8.14 16.67
CA THR A 723 -15.37 9.14 16.36
C THR A 723 -15.68 10.00 15.13
N ASP A 724 -15.12 11.21 15.15
CA ASP A 724 -14.95 12.12 14.02
C ASP A 724 -13.74 11.76 13.12
N GLY A 725 -13.03 10.69 13.45
CA GLY A 725 -11.80 10.22 12.79
C GLY A 725 -10.53 10.85 13.32
N LYS A 726 -10.63 11.69 14.37
CA LYS A 726 -9.53 12.48 14.95
C LYS A 726 -9.40 12.29 16.46
N THR A 727 -10.48 11.87 17.12
CA THR A 727 -10.53 11.63 18.57
C THR A 727 -9.82 10.33 18.94
N TYR A 728 -8.89 10.42 19.90
CA TYR A 728 -8.19 9.29 20.51
C TYR A 728 -9.03 8.67 21.62
N PHE A 729 -9.04 7.35 21.72
CA PHE A 729 -9.79 6.61 22.72
C PHE A 729 -8.83 5.84 23.63
N TYR A 730 -8.99 5.99 24.95
CA TYR A 730 -8.20 5.26 25.94
C TYR A 730 -9.09 4.46 26.88
N GLY A 731 -8.98 3.13 26.88
CA GLY A 731 -9.71 2.25 27.79
C GLY A 731 -9.03 2.07 29.15
N LEU A 732 -9.78 2.28 30.22
CA LEU A 732 -9.36 1.99 31.59
C LEU A 732 -9.90 0.60 31.96
N VAL A 733 -9.05 -0.42 32.06
CA VAL A 733 -9.48 -1.83 32.20
C VAL A 733 -9.41 -2.27 33.67
N PRO A 734 -10.55 -2.60 34.34
CA PRO A 734 -10.56 -3.03 35.74
C PRO A 734 -9.63 -4.24 35.99
N GLY A 735 -8.64 -4.09 36.87
CA GLY A 735 -7.77 -5.21 37.24
C GLY A 735 -6.51 -4.87 38.04
N THR A 736 -5.67 -5.90 38.24
CA THR A 736 -4.38 -5.82 38.98
C THR A 736 -3.19 -5.57 38.04
N CYS A 737 -2.06 -5.15 38.61
CA CYS A 737 -0.92 -4.56 37.89
C CYS A 737 0.18 -5.59 37.51
N TYR A 738 -0.19 -6.82 37.13
CA TYR A 738 0.76 -7.88 36.79
C TYR A 738 0.56 -8.36 35.34
N GLY A 739 1.66 -8.75 34.67
CA GLY A 739 1.66 -9.12 33.24
C GLY A 739 1.58 -7.88 32.33
N THR A 740 0.91 -8.00 31.18
CA THR A 740 0.62 -6.84 30.32
C THR A 740 -0.34 -5.90 31.05
N VAL A 741 0.11 -4.67 31.30
CA VAL A 741 -0.66 -3.64 32.02
C VAL A 741 -1.22 -2.54 31.11
N GLY A 742 -0.80 -2.48 29.86
CA GLY A 742 -1.28 -1.59 28.81
C GLY A 742 -0.97 -2.16 27.42
N LEU A 743 -1.60 -1.59 26.39
CA LEU A 743 -1.39 -1.94 24.99
C LEU A 743 -1.90 -0.80 24.09
N GLY A 744 -1.22 -0.51 22.97
CA GLY A 744 -1.57 0.57 22.06
C GLY A 744 -1.18 0.31 20.60
N TYR A 745 -1.94 0.88 19.67
CA TYR A 745 -1.59 0.81 18.24
C TYR A 745 -0.46 1.79 17.87
N VAL A 746 0.50 1.35 17.06
CA VAL A 746 1.71 2.08 16.64
C VAL A 746 1.77 2.31 15.12
N PRO A 747 1.57 3.54 14.62
CA PRO A 747 0.75 4.59 15.22
C PRO A 747 -0.73 4.18 15.23
N GLY A 748 -1.57 4.94 15.94
CA GLY A 748 -3.02 4.70 15.94
C GLY A 748 -3.76 5.67 16.84
N ASN A 749 -5.05 5.40 17.04
CA ASN A 749 -5.95 6.28 17.81
C ASN A 749 -6.66 5.57 18.98
N SER A 750 -6.23 4.35 19.30
CA SER A 750 -6.80 3.52 20.38
C SER A 750 -5.67 2.95 21.24
N ALA A 751 -5.84 3.03 22.56
CA ALA A 751 -4.94 2.46 23.56
C ALA A 751 -5.74 2.00 24.79
N VAL A 752 -5.15 1.17 25.64
CA VAL A 752 -5.76 0.71 26.90
C VAL A 752 -4.74 0.52 28.00
N GLY A 753 -5.18 0.57 29.26
CA GLY A 753 -4.36 0.11 30.39
C GLY A 753 -5.14 -0.07 31.70
N ARG A 754 -4.49 -0.71 32.68
CA ARG A 754 -5.06 -1.02 34.01
C ARG A 754 -5.27 0.24 34.86
N ASP A 755 -6.29 0.20 35.71
CA ASP A 755 -6.89 1.37 36.36
C ASP A 755 -6.76 1.42 37.92
N GLY A 756 -7.02 0.31 38.61
CA GLY A 756 -7.64 0.38 39.94
C GLY A 756 -6.68 0.20 41.11
N GLY A 757 -5.62 -0.58 40.92
CA GLY A 757 -4.59 -0.85 41.94
C GLY A 757 -3.26 -0.14 41.69
N CYS A 758 -3.07 0.49 40.53
CA CYS A 758 -1.75 0.87 40.02
C CYS A 758 -1.42 2.35 40.30
N SER A 759 -1.70 2.87 41.50
CA SER A 759 -1.77 4.33 41.75
C SER A 759 -0.47 5.13 41.51
N LEU A 760 0.71 4.50 41.56
CA LEU A 760 2.00 5.10 41.18
C LEU A 760 2.29 5.00 39.67
N TYR A 761 1.57 4.14 38.94
CA TYR A 761 1.87 3.73 37.57
C TYR A 761 0.75 4.05 36.57
N LEU A 762 -0.47 4.37 37.02
CA LEU A 762 -1.61 4.70 36.13
C LEU A 762 -1.22 5.77 35.12
N ASN A 763 -0.63 6.85 35.60
CA ASN A 763 -0.17 7.95 34.75
C ASN A 763 1.02 7.56 33.87
N SER A 764 1.97 6.73 34.34
CA SER A 764 3.11 6.33 33.50
C SER A 764 2.70 5.37 32.40
N ILE A 765 1.85 4.37 32.71
CA ILE A 765 1.28 3.45 31.72
C ILE A 765 0.46 4.25 30.72
N PHE A 766 -0.47 5.10 31.17
CA PHE A 766 -1.26 5.92 30.26
C PHE A 766 -0.40 6.70 29.26
N VAL A 767 0.59 7.43 29.77
CA VAL A 767 1.41 8.32 28.96
C VAL A 767 2.38 7.49 28.08
N HIS A 768 2.71 6.24 28.43
CA HIS A 768 3.44 5.29 27.58
C HIS A 768 2.55 4.77 26.43
N GLU A 769 1.37 4.23 26.73
CA GLU A 769 0.46 3.65 25.72
C GLU A 769 -0.11 4.70 24.74
N LEU A 770 -0.36 5.93 25.22
CA LEU A 770 -0.68 7.05 24.33
C LEU A 770 0.54 7.44 23.46
N GLY A 771 1.76 7.13 23.88
CA GLY A 771 2.99 7.38 23.12
C GLY A 771 3.04 6.54 21.86
N HIS A 772 2.58 5.29 21.94
CA HIS A 772 2.40 4.40 20.80
C HIS A 772 1.44 4.97 19.76
N ASN A 773 0.30 5.55 20.19
CA ASN A 773 -0.64 6.25 19.31
C ASN A 773 -0.01 7.45 18.57
N PHE A 774 1.05 8.05 19.10
CA PHE A 774 1.85 9.07 18.42
C PHE A 774 2.98 8.53 17.52
N GLY A 775 3.02 7.22 17.26
CA GLY A 775 4.05 6.59 16.41
C GLY A 775 5.42 6.47 17.10
N LEU A 776 5.45 6.39 18.43
CA LEU A 776 6.65 5.99 19.15
C LEU A 776 6.71 4.46 19.27
N GLY A 777 7.87 3.88 18.99
CA GLY A 777 8.21 2.52 19.37
C GLY A 777 8.87 2.46 20.75
N HIS A 778 9.10 1.26 21.25
CA HIS A 778 9.84 1.03 22.50
C HIS A 778 11.28 1.56 22.42
N ALA A 779 11.74 2.18 23.51
CA ALA A 779 13.11 2.62 23.72
C ALA A 779 13.93 1.50 24.42
N PRO A 780 15.22 1.34 24.11
CA PRO A 780 16.01 0.20 24.59
C PRO A 780 16.30 0.28 26.09
N GLY A 781 16.28 -0.86 26.79
CA GLY A 781 16.48 -0.89 28.24
C GLY A 781 16.26 -2.28 28.83
N CYS A 782 15.40 -2.36 29.84
CA CYS A 782 14.94 -3.62 30.45
C CYS A 782 13.69 -4.21 29.76
N GLY A 783 13.40 -3.75 28.54
CA GLY A 783 12.44 -4.35 27.61
C GLY A 783 13.12 -4.81 26.32
N PRO A 784 12.38 -4.96 25.20
CA PRO A 784 12.95 -5.35 23.92
C PRO A 784 13.99 -4.33 23.43
N THR A 785 14.97 -4.81 22.66
CA THR A 785 15.96 -3.95 22.00
C THR A 785 15.28 -3.12 20.91
N SER A 786 15.38 -1.81 20.99
CA SER A 786 14.89 -0.92 19.93
C SER A 786 15.74 -1.04 18.67
N SER A 787 15.09 -1.06 17.50
CA SER A 787 15.73 -1.04 16.18
C SER A 787 16.02 0.38 15.66
N GLU A 788 15.58 1.42 16.38
CA GLU A 788 15.71 2.82 15.96
C GLU A 788 17.19 3.27 15.93
N PRO A 789 17.73 3.73 14.78
CA PRO A 789 19.15 4.09 14.63
C PRO A 789 19.64 5.16 15.60
N PHE A 790 18.73 6.01 16.09
CA PHE A 790 19.04 7.05 17.05
C PHE A 790 19.75 6.50 18.31
N TRP A 791 19.31 5.36 18.84
CA TRP A 791 19.90 4.79 20.07
C TRP A 791 21.32 4.25 19.85
N ILE A 792 21.67 3.90 18.61
CA ILE A 792 23.00 3.40 18.22
C ILE A 792 24.00 4.57 18.06
N SER A 793 23.51 5.77 17.77
CA SER A 793 24.32 6.94 17.37
C SER A 793 25.29 7.51 18.43
N ALA A 794 25.21 7.06 19.69
CA ALA A 794 25.99 7.58 20.81
C ALA A 794 25.89 9.11 21.02
N ALA A 795 24.78 9.74 20.60
CA ALA A 795 24.52 11.18 20.69
C ALA A 795 24.74 11.82 22.08
N TRP A 796 24.65 11.04 23.16
CA TRP A 796 25.15 11.40 24.49
C TRP A 796 25.44 10.15 25.34
N ASP A 797 26.17 10.35 26.45
CA ASP A 797 26.49 9.29 27.40
C ASP A 797 25.23 8.57 27.91
N GLY A 798 25.21 7.24 27.79
CA GLY A 798 24.07 6.40 28.17
C GLY A 798 22.91 6.32 27.16
N VAL A 799 22.92 7.05 26.03
CA VAL A 799 21.78 7.09 25.08
C VAL A 799 21.36 5.69 24.58
N ALA A 800 22.31 4.77 24.37
CA ALA A 800 22.03 3.39 23.94
C ALA A 800 21.22 2.55 24.95
N ARG A 801 21.01 3.06 26.17
CA ARG A 801 20.15 2.48 27.22
C ARG A 801 18.87 3.32 27.44
N ALA A 802 18.49 4.08 26.41
CA ALA A 802 17.44 5.10 26.43
C ALA A 802 17.62 6.18 27.50
N ALA A 803 18.87 6.48 27.91
CA ALA A 803 19.06 7.44 28.99
C ALA A 803 18.64 8.86 28.57
N LEU A 804 17.99 9.60 29.48
CA LEU A 804 17.79 11.04 29.27
C LEU A 804 19.16 11.73 29.17
N SER A 805 19.27 12.75 28.32
CA SER A 805 20.49 13.55 28.26
C SER A 805 20.68 14.36 29.56
N PRO A 806 21.86 14.94 29.82
CA PRO A 806 22.08 15.79 31.00
C PRO A 806 21.22 17.07 31.07
N ALA A 807 20.41 17.37 30.04
CA ALA A 807 19.55 18.53 29.96
C ALA A 807 18.56 18.60 31.16
N PRO A 808 18.51 19.71 31.92
CA PRO A 808 17.68 19.79 33.11
C PRO A 808 16.18 19.72 32.78
N LEU A 809 15.41 19.07 33.67
CA LEU A 809 13.96 18.93 33.52
C LEU A 809 13.25 20.06 34.26
N PHE A 810 12.17 20.58 33.70
CA PHE A 810 11.29 21.54 34.36
C PHE A 810 10.04 20.82 34.88
N GLU A 811 9.79 20.92 36.18
CA GLU A 811 8.54 20.50 36.81
C GLU A 811 7.65 21.74 37.00
N GLN A 812 6.60 21.83 36.19
CA GLN A 812 5.71 22.99 36.09
C GLN A 812 4.89 23.19 37.37
N VAL A 813 4.48 22.10 38.03
CA VAL A 813 3.60 22.18 39.22
C VAL A 813 4.35 22.79 40.41
N ASP A 814 5.48 22.20 40.78
CA ASP A 814 6.30 22.66 41.91
C ASP A 814 7.30 23.76 41.55
N ARG A 815 7.31 24.18 40.27
CA ARG A 815 8.19 25.22 39.69
C ARG A 815 9.69 24.93 39.86
N MET A 816 10.06 23.66 39.99
CA MET A 816 11.43 23.23 40.27
C MET A 816 12.18 22.75 39.03
N VAL A 817 13.51 22.77 39.10
CA VAL A 817 14.38 22.12 38.10
C VAL A 817 14.88 20.81 38.68
N ILE A 818 14.78 19.73 37.92
CA ILE A 818 15.20 18.39 38.36
C ILE A 818 16.35 17.88 37.51
N SER A 819 17.28 17.18 38.14
CA SER A 819 18.34 16.46 37.43
C SER A 819 17.78 15.17 36.81
N PRO A 820 18.06 14.88 35.53
CA PRO A 820 17.81 13.55 34.96
C PRO A 820 18.47 12.41 35.74
N LYS A 821 19.53 12.70 36.52
CA LYS A 821 20.19 11.71 37.38
C LYS A 821 19.53 11.54 38.76
N ASP A 822 18.39 12.19 39.03
CA ASP A 822 17.68 12.06 40.31
C ASP A 822 16.95 10.71 40.41
N LYS A 823 17.58 9.79 41.15
CA LYS A 823 17.07 8.44 41.39
C LYS A 823 15.71 8.39 42.10
N ARG A 824 15.25 9.48 42.72
CA ARG A 824 13.95 9.54 43.39
C ARG A 824 12.78 9.51 42.42
N ILE A 825 12.98 9.99 41.18
CA ILE A 825 11.94 10.08 40.15
C ILE A 825 12.17 9.18 38.93
N ARG A 826 13.24 8.35 38.92
CA ARG A 826 13.62 7.47 37.80
C ARG A 826 13.67 8.18 36.43
N ALA A 827 14.05 9.45 36.44
CA ALA A 827 14.16 10.26 35.22
C ALA A 827 15.47 10.03 34.45
N ASP A 828 16.16 8.92 34.70
CA ASP A 828 17.38 8.53 34.00
C ASP A 828 17.10 7.74 32.71
N SER A 829 15.84 7.46 32.37
CA SER A 829 15.43 6.80 31.13
C SER A 829 14.20 7.43 30.45
N ASP A 830 14.09 7.25 29.13
CA ASP A 830 12.93 7.62 28.32
C ASP A 830 11.64 6.94 28.82
N LEU A 831 10.52 7.65 28.79
CA LEU A 831 9.21 7.09 29.15
C LEU A 831 8.83 5.86 28.31
N MET A 832 9.25 5.77 27.04
CA MET A 832 9.02 4.59 26.18
C MET A 832 9.92 3.38 26.54
N ASN A 833 10.65 3.43 27.65
CA ASN A 833 11.41 2.32 28.21
C ASN A 833 10.59 1.65 29.34
N TYR A 834 10.53 0.32 29.32
CA TYR A 834 9.92 -0.49 30.38
C TYR A 834 10.54 -0.30 31.78
N CYS A 835 11.68 0.38 31.91
CA CYS A 835 12.33 0.68 33.19
C CYS A 835 11.68 1.82 34.01
N PHE A 836 10.45 2.22 33.67
CA PHE A 836 9.67 3.25 34.37
C PHE A 836 10.27 4.66 34.23
N GLY A 837 10.57 5.09 33.00
CA GLY A 837 10.95 6.46 32.71
C GLY A 837 9.84 7.47 33.06
N TYR A 838 10.21 8.71 33.36
CA TYR A 838 9.27 9.75 33.84
C TYR A 838 9.04 10.91 32.85
N ARG A 839 9.86 10.97 31.78
CA ARG A 839 9.80 11.96 30.69
C ARG A 839 10.28 11.30 29.40
N PHE A 840 9.87 11.83 28.26
CA PHE A 840 10.56 11.51 27.01
C PHE A 840 11.98 12.11 27.00
N THR A 841 12.89 11.43 26.31
CA THR A 841 14.10 12.08 25.75
C THR A 841 13.69 13.22 24.85
N GLN A 842 14.59 14.18 24.65
CA GLN A 842 14.36 15.25 23.68
C GLN A 842 14.07 14.74 22.25
N TYR A 843 14.57 13.54 21.91
CA TYR A 843 14.28 12.86 20.64
C TYR A 843 12.80 12.44 20.54
N ASN A 844 12.29 11.67 21.51
CA ASN A 844 10.89 11.24 21.52
C ASN A 844 9.93 12.43 21.72
N TYR A 845 10.29 13.41 22.56
CA TYR A 845 9.51 14.64 22.73
C TYR A 845 9.34 15.41 21.40
N GLN A 846 10.41 15.52 20.61
CA GLN A 846 10.35 16.11 19.27
C GLN A 846 9.54 15.26 18.29
N ARG A 847 9.67 13.92 18.30
CA ARG A 847 8.85 13.04 17.45
C ARG A 847 7.36 13.26 17.69
N VAL A 848 6.91 13.32 18.95
CA VAL A 848 5.50 13.61 19.24
C VAL A 848 5.12 15.02 18.81
N ALA A 849 5.98 16.03 19.02
CA ALA A 849 5.69 17.39 18.54
C ALA A 849 5.49 17.43 17.01
N ASN A 850 6.30 16.70 16.26
CA ASN A 850 6.22 16.60 14.81
C ASN A 850 4.98 15.81 14.35
N TYR A 851 4.68 14.68 15.00
CA TYR A 851 3.48 13.88 14.71
C TYR A 851 2.18 14.64 15.00
N VAL A 852 2.13 15.34 16.14
CA VAL A 852 0.96 16.15 16.51
C VAL A 852 0.75 17.30 15.53
N ASN A 853 1.82 17.97 15.05
CA ASN A 853 1.74 18.95 13.96
C ASN A 853 1.21 18.33 12.65
N SER A 854 1.71 17.15 12.26
CA SER A 854 1.30 16.53 11.00
C SER A 854 -0.17 16.08 11.04
N LYS A 855 -0.65 15.59 12.20
CA LYS A 855 -2.05 15.17 12.39
C LYS A 855 -3.01 16.34 12.60
N SER A 856 -2.62 17.39 13.32
CA SER A 856 -3.47 18.59 13.48
C SER A 856 -3.68 19.31 12.14
N TRP A 857 -2.76 19.16 11.19
CA TRP A 857 -2.97 19.66 9.82
C TRP A 857 -4.16 18.99 9.09
N PHE A 858 -4.40 17.69 9.33
CA PHE A 858 -5.60 17.01 8.80
C PHE A 858 -6.88 17.32 9.60
N ALA A 859 -6.76 17.97 10.77
CA ALA A 859 -7.91 18.30 11.60
C ALA A 859 -8.81 19.40 10.99
N ASP A 860 -8.27 20.26 10.13
CA ASP A 860 -9.01 21.38 9.52
C ASP A 860 -9.56 21.10 8.11
N GLN A 861 -9.35 19.90 7.55
CA GLN A 861 -9.94 19.51 6.26
C GLN A 861 -11.35 18.89 6.44
N PRO A 862 -12.40 19.42 5.78
CA PRO A 862 -13.79 18.97 5.93
C PRO A 862 -14.12 17.74 5.06
N LEU A 863 -13.20 16.79 4.91
CA LEU A 863 -13.40 15.62 4.03
C LEU A 863 -14.60 14.74 4.44
N ARG A 864 -15.00 14.75 5.73
CA ARG A 864 -16.21 14.07 6.21
C ARG A 864 -17.51 14.66 5.67
N SER A 865 -17.60 15.98 5.44
CA SER A 865 -18.90 16.60 5.11
C SER A 865 -19.40 16.33 3.69
N ARG A 866 -18.58 15.69 2.84
CA ARG A 866 -19.01 15.22 1.51
C ARG A 866 -19.24 13.71 1.40
N ALA A 867 -18.58 12.89 2.22
CA ALA A 867 -18.78 11.43 2.19
C ALA A 867 -20.03 10.99 2.97
N VAL A 868 -20.29 11.61 4.13
CA VAL A 868 -21.39 11.22 5.04
C VAL A 868 -22.78 11.56 4.46
N LEU A 869 -22.87 12.50 3.51
CA LEU A 869 -24.16 12.95 2.95
C LEU A 869 -24.77 12.01 1.88
N THR A 870 -24.08 10.93 1.46
CA THR A 870 -24.57 10.00 0.43
C THR A 870 -24.17 8.53 0.64
N GLY A 871 -23.59 8.16 1.79
CA GLY A 871 -22.97 6.84 1.98
C GLY A 871 -23.97 5.70 2.16
N GLU A 872 -23.83 4.65 1.34
CA GLU A 872 -24.36 3.31 1.65
C GLU A 872 -23.75 2.80 2.98
N PRO A 873 -24.47 1.95 3.75
CA PRO A 873 -23.94 1.39 4.98
C PRO A 873 -22.67 0.56 4.72
N VAL A 874 -21.78 0.54 5.70
CA VAL A 874 -20.54 -0.27 5.68
C VAL A 874 -20.59 -1.36 6.75
N LEU A 875 -19.97 -2.51 6.46
CA LEU A 875 -19.70 -3.56 7.41
C LEU A 875 -18.31 -3.34 8.00
N LEU A 876 -18.26 -3.10 9.31
CA LEU A 876 -17.05 -3.12 10.11
C LEU A 876 -16.74 -4.57 10.48
N ILE A 877 -15.71 -5.14 9.86
CA ILE A 877 -15.19 -6.47 10.13
C ILE A 877 -13.88 -6.29 10.92
N SER A 878 -13.77 -6.89 12.10
CA SER A 878 -12.61 -6.71 12.98
C SER A 878 -12.35 -7.95 13.83
N GLY A 879 -11.09 -8.25 14.11
CA GLY A 879 -10.76 -9.41 14.92
C GLY A 879 -9.28 -9.54 15.27
N GLU A 880 -8.94 -10.73 15.75
CA GLU A 880 -7.61 -11.11 16.22
C GLU A 880 -7.20 -12.42 15.57
N ILE A 881 -6.04 -12.42 14.92
CA ILE A 881 -5.43 -13.59 14.28
C ILE A 881 -4.45 -14.18 15.30
N LEU A 882 -4.71 -15.44 15.63
CA LEU A 882 -3.87 -16.30 16.45
C LEU A 882 -3.12 -17.29 15.53
N ALA A 883 -2.33 -18.20 16.09
CA ALA A 883 -1.43 -19.06 15.31
C ALA A 883 -2.13 -19.95 14.27
N ASP A 884 -3.32 -20.46 14.59
CA ASP A 884 -4.08 -21.43 13.79
C ASP A 884 -5.54 -21.00 13.51
N LYS A 885 -5.99 -19.90 14.12
CA LYS A 885 -7.39 -19.44 14.07
C LYS A 885 -7.53 -17.92 14.05
N VAL A 886 -8.68 -17.46 13.58
CA VAL A 886 -9.13 -16.07 13.68
C VAL A 886 -10.31 -15.99 14.64
N VAL A 887 -10.18 -15.14 15.65
CA VAL A 887 -11.28 -14.76 16.55
C VAL A 887 -11.89 -13.46 16.01
N LEU A 888 -13.03 -13.59 15.36
CA LEU A 888 -13.79 -12.51 14.75
C LEU A 888 -14.73 -11.89 15.80
N GLU A 889 -14.71 -10.57 15.94
CA GLU A 889 -15.78 -9.85 16.65
C GLU A 889 -17.03 -9.83 15.78
N PRO A 890 -18.26 -9.94 16.33
CA PRO A 890 -19.50 -9.84 15.56
C PRO A 890 -19.47 -8.63 14.62
N VAL A 891 -19.74 -8.86 13.33
CA VAL A 891 -19.69 -7.82 12.29
C VAL A 891 -20.67 -6.70 12.62
N ILE A 892 -20.32 -5.43 12.39
CA ILE A 892 -21.19 -4.29 12.73
C ILE A 892 -21.56 -3.53 11.46
N ALA A 893 -22.86 -3.39 11.19
CA ALA A 893 -23.35 -2.50 10.14
C ALA A 893 -23.34 -1.05 10.66
N SER A 894 -22.66 -0.16 9.96
CA SER A 894 -22.44 1.23 10.38
C SER A 894 -22.79 2.21 9.25
N ASN A 895 -23.41 3.32 9.62
CA ASN A 895 -23.61 4.49 8.76
C ASN A 895 -22.59 5.63 9.04
N ASN A 896 -21.49 5.32 9.73
CA ASN A 896 -20.37 6.23 10.00
C ASN A 896 -19.10 5.70 9.31
N PRO A 897 -19.01 5.71 7.97
CA PRO A 897 -17.79 5.31 7.26
C PRO A 897 -16.67 6.27 7.65
N ILE A 898 -15.54 5.72 8.11
CA ILE A 898 -14.40 6.53 8.55
C ILE A 898 -13.54 6.93 7.34
N GLY A 899 -13.77 6.25 6.21
CA GLY A 899 -12.94 6.28 5.02
C GLY A 899 -11.74 5.37 5.21
N VAL A 900 -11.11 4.98 4.10
CA VAL A 900 -9.86 4.21 4.13
C VAL A 900 -8.75 5.11 4.68
N GLN A 901 -8.62 5.15 6.01
CA GLN A 901 -7.30 5.35 6.59
C GLN A 901 -6.52 4.08 6.25
N GLU A 902 -5.59 4.20 5.31
CA GLU A 902 -4.50 3.25 5.17
C GLU A 902 -3.67 3.34 6.47
N GLU A 903 -4.09 2.59 7.47
CA GLU A 903 -3.23 2.15 8.57
C GLU A 903 -2.07 1.42 7.89
N SER A 904 -0.89 2.04 7.94
CA SER A 904 0.25 1.73 7.07
C SER A 904 0.88 0.38 7.45
N GLY A 905 0.28 -0.70 6.95
CA GLY A 905 0.79 -2.06 7.12
C GLY A 905 1.84 -2.42 6.07
N GLU A 906 2.83 -3.19 6.51
CA GLU A 906 3.63 -4.07 5.66
C GLU A 906 2.72 -4.97 4.78
N PRO A 907 3.24 -5.55 3.67
CA PRO A 907 2.50 -6.53 2.88
C PRO A 907 1.99 -7.69 3.77
N SER A 908 0.69 -7.69 4.04
CA SER A 908 0.09 -8.65 4.96
C SER A 908 0.12 -10.06 4.33
N PRO A 909 0.72 -11.06 5.00
CA PRO A 909 0.64 -12.45 4.55
C PRO A 909 -0.74 -13.07 4.84
N TYR A 910 -1.67 -12.28 5.41
CA TYR A 910 -3.02 -12.70 5.72
C TYR A 910 -4.04 -12.08 4.75
N THR A 911 -4.96 -12.91 4.29
CA THR A 911 -6.01 -12.51 3.35
C THR A 911 -7.37 -13.00 3.82
N LEU A 912 -8.39 -12.18 3.56
CA LEU A 912 -9.79 -12.47 3.78
C LEU A 912 -10.48 -12.74 2.44
N LEU A 913 -11.02 -13.94 2.27
CA LEU A 913 -11.99 -14.25 1.22
C LEU A 913 -13.39 -13.91 1.72
N VAL A 914 -14.03 -12.95 1.06
CA VAL A 914 -15.46 -12.67 1.21
C VAL A 914 -16.19 -13.38 0.08
N ASN A 915 -16.98 -14.40 0.41
CA ASN A 915 -17.94 -15.00 -0.51
C ASN A 915 -19.31 -14.40 -0.20
N ALA A 916 -19.80 -13.55 -1.09
CA ALA A 916 -21.10 -12.90 -1.01
C ALA A 916 -22.01 -13.32 -2.19
N SER A 917 -23.29 -12.98 -2.12
CA SER A 917 -24.29 -13.35 -3.13
C SER A 917 -24.05 -12.73 -4.52
N ASP A 918 -23.25 -11.67 -4.60
CA ASP A 918 -22.86 -10.95 -5.82
C ASP A 918 -21.46 -11.34 -6.36
N GLY A 919 -20.63 -12.04 -5.57
CA GLY A 919 -19.32 -12.49 -6.00
C GLY A 919 -18.41 -13.00 -4.88
N VAL A 920 -17.22 -13.46 -5.27
CA VAL A 920 -16.14 -13.85 -4.34
C VAL A 920 -14.98 -12.89 -4.53
N VAL A 921 -14.55 -12.23 -3.45
CA VAL A 921 -13.50 -11.20 -3.47
C VAL A 921 -12.44 -11.51 -2.41
N MET A 922 -11.17 -11.37 -2.79
CA MET A 922 -10.02 -11.48 -1.89
C MET A 922 -9.54 -10.10 -1.46
N HIS A 923 -9.46 -9.88 -0.15
CA HIS A 923 -8.90 -8.67 0.46
C HIS A 923 -7.61 -9.01 1.20
N ALA A 924 -6.57 -8.20 1.04
CA ALA A 924 -5.45 -8.19 1.99
C ALA A 924 -5.95 -7.66 3.33
N LEU A 925 -5.60 -8.32 4.44
CA LEU A 925 -6.02 -7.87 5.77
C LEU A 925 -5.06 -6.79 6.29
N PRO A 926 -5.53 -5.54 6.52
CA PRO A 926 -4.71 -4.51 7.13
C PRO A 926 -4.40 -4.94 8.56
N LEU A 927 -3.11 -5.12 8.87
CA LEU A 927 -2.67 -5.47 10.21
C LEU A 927 -2.47 -4.21 11.04
N LEU A 928 -3.22 -4.13 12.14
CA LEU A 928 -3.03 -3.16 13.20
C LEU A 928 -1.75 -3.52 13.96
N GLN A 929 -0.70 -2.70 13.82
CA GLN A 929 0.55 -2.89 14.55
C GLN A 929 0.32 -2.60 16.04
N LEU A 930 0.49 -3.63 16.87
CA LEU A 930 0.60 -3.49 18.32
C LEU A 930 2.02 -3.05 18.70
N ASP A 931 2.13 -2.39 19.84
CA ASP A 931 3.40 -2.01 20.46
C ASP A 931 4.20 -3.20 21.01
N HIS A 932 3.50 -4.21 21.55
CA HIS A 932 4.05 -5.52 21.88
C HIS A 932 2.98 -6.63 21.73
N GLN A 933 3.39 -7.90 21.94
CA GLN A 933 2.66 -9.15 21.68
C GLN A 933 2.67 -9.63 20.21
N ASP A 934 2.60 -10.95 20.04
CA ASP A 934 2.54 -11.64 18.73
C ASP A 934 1.13 -11.66 18.12
N ALA A 935 0.12 -11.14 18.83
CA ALA A 935 -1.27 -11.08 18.40
C ALA A 935 -1.42 -10.14 17.20
N LYS A 936 -1.98 -10.64 16.09
CA LYS A 936 -2.10 -9.86 14.85
C LYS A 936 -3.54 -9.42 14.68
N ARG A 937 -3.81 -8.15 14.91
CA ARG A 937 -5.16 -7.61 14.84
C ARG A 937 -5.44 -7.02 13.47
N PHE A 938 -6.70 -7.02 13.08
CA PHE A 938 -7.14 -6.42 11.83
C PHE A 938 -8.48 -5.73 12.01
N SER A 939 -8.73 -4.74 11.17
CA SER A 939 -10.05 -4.16 11.02
C SER A 939 -10.20 -3.53 9.64
N ILE A 940 -11.29 -3.86 8.95
CA ILE A 940 -11.57 -3.43 7.59
C ILE A 940 -13.05 -3.00 7.50
N GLU A 941 -13.31 -1.89 6.80
CA GLU A 941 -14.65 -1.44 6.43
C GLU A 941 -14.92 -1.88 4.98
N LEU A 942 -16.01 -2.62 4.75
CA LEU A 942 -16.46 -3.04 3.42
C LEU A 942 -17.85 -2.48 3.10
N PRO A 943 -18.21 -2.20 1.84
CA PRO A 943 -19.57 -1.81 1.48
C PRO A 943 -20.58 -2.92 1.83
N ALA A 944 -21.72 -2.56 2.43
CA ALA A 944 -22.80 -3.51 2.73
C ALA A 944 -23.72 -3.70 1.51
N SER A 945 -23.17 -4.23 0.41
CA SER A 945 -23.88 -4.36 -0.88
C SER A 945 -24.58 -5.71 -1.10
N ALA A 946 -24.18 -6.76 -0.40
CA ALA A 946 -24.67 -8.12 -0.61
C ALA A 946 -24.63 -8.99 0.66
N HIS A 947 -25.39 -10.10 0.64
CA HIS A 947 -25.40 -11.09 1.72
C HIS A 947 -24.11 -11.93 1.69
N ILE A 948 -23.42 -12.02 2.82
CA ILE A 948 -22.20 -12.80 2.98
C ILE A 948 -22.57 -14.27 3.25
N ASN A 949 -22.17 -15.14 2.33
CA ASN A 949 -22.34 -16.59 2.41
C ASN A 949 -21.24 -17.24 3.27
N ALA A 950 -20.00 -16.72 3.20
CA ALA A 950 -18.89 -17.15 4.03
C ALA A 950 -17.77 -16.10 4.10
N LEU A 951 -17.12 -16.03 5.26
CA LEU A 951 -15.81 -15.40 5.45
C LEU A 951 -14.78 -16.50 5.68
N LYS A 952 -13.68 -16.51 4.92
CA LYS A 952 -12.55 -17.43 5.12
C LYS A 952 -11.25 -16.64 5.25
N PHE A 953 -10.46 -16.99 6.24
CA PHE A 953 -9.21 -16.32 6.57
C PHE A 953 -8.03 -17.23 6.23
N PHE A 954 -6.98 -16.68 5.64
CA PHE A 954 -5.82 -17.47 5.22
C PHE A 954 -4.51 -16.87 5.73
N ALA A 955 -3.57 -17.73 6.11
CA ALA A 955 -2.16 -17.41 6.31
C ALA A 955 -1.35 -18.05 5.17
N GLY A 956 -1.10 -17.29 4.10
CA GLY A 956 -0.61 -17.85 2.83
C GLY A 956 -1.57 -18.91 2.27
N GLU A 957 -1.21 -20.20 2.40
CA GLU A 957 -2.08 -21.31 2.01
C GLU A 957 -3.15 -21.68 3.02
N GLN A 958 -2.80 -21.59 4.29
CA GLN A 958 -3.49 -22.30 5.35
C GLN A 958 -4.78 -21.56 5.67
N GLU A 959 -5.92 -22.21 5.46
CA GLU A 959 -7.19 -21.74 6.01
C GLU A 959 -7.10 -21.77 7.54
N LEU A 960 -7.32 -20.63 8.17
CA LEU A 960 -7.37 -20.48 9.62
C LEU A 960 -8.79 -20.80 10.09
N ALA A 961 -8.91 -21.52 11.21
CA ALA A 961 -10.22 -21.79 11.79
C ALA A 961 -10.91 -20.47 12.19
N LEU A 962 -12.20 -20.32 11.88
CA LEU A 962 -12.97 -19.13 12.26
C LEU A 962 -13.75 -19.37 13.55
N GLU A 963 -13.55 -18.51 14.54
CA GLU A 963 -14.32 -18.45 15.79
C GLU A 963 -14.97 -17.07 15.90
N ILE A 964 -16.28 -17.03 16.20
CA ILE A 964 -17.01 -15.78 16.44
C ILE A 964 -17.07 -15.55 17.96
N ARG A 965 -16.56 -14.41 18.44
CA ARG A 965 -16.46 -14.15 19.89
C ARG A 965 -17.84 -14.14 20.54
N GLY A 966 -17.98 -14.89 21.63
CA GLY A 966 -19.24 -14.99 22.40
C GLY A 966 -20.30 -15.92 21.80
N ALA A 967 -20.04 -16.61 20.67
CA ALA A 967 -21.03 -17.48 20.04
C ALA A 967 -21.46 -18.68 20.91
N ASN A 968 -20.55 -19.20 21.74
CA ASN A 968 -20.83 -20.31 22.66
C ASN A 968 -21.62 -19.89 23.91
N GLU A 969 -21.70 -18.59 24.20
CA GLU A 969 -22.33 -18.02 25.40
C GLU A 969 -23.81 -17.66 25.16
N GLN A 970 -24.31 -17.83 23.93
CA GLN A 970 -25.67 -17.47 23.55
C GLN A 970 -26.73 -18.41 24.16
N PRO A 971 -27.85 -17.88 24.71
CA PRO A 971 -28.88 -18.69 25.35
C PRO A 971 -29.62 -19.57 24.32
N LYS A 972 -29.53 -20.90 24.49
CA LYS A 972 -30.19 -21.90 23.64
C LYS A 972 -31.71 -22.04 23.87
N THR A 973 -32.30 -21.20 24.72
CA THR A 973 -33.68 -21.33 25.19
C THR A 973 -34.68 -20.64 24.27
N PHE A 974 -35.22 -21.40 23.32
CA PHE A 974 -36.39 -21.02 22.54
C PHE A 974 -37.62 -20.83 23.43
N SER A 975 -38.05 -19.58 23.64
CA SER A 975 -39.45 -19.33 23.99
C SER A 975 -40.26 -19.32 22.69
N ARG A 976 -41.14 -20.31 22.50
CA ARG A 976 -42.00 -20.41 21.32
C ARG A 976 -43.14 -19.38 21.37
N VAL A 977 -42.83 -18.14 21.02
CA VAL A 977 -43.82 -17.23 20.44
C VAL A 977 -43.44 -17.06 18.98
N SER A 978 -44.31 -17.51 18.07
CA SER A 978 -44.14 -17.29 16.63
C SER A 978 -44.50 -15.84 16.33
N ASP A 979 -43.56 -14.93 16.60
CA ASP A 979 -43.82 -13.51 16.43
C ASP A 979 -43.68 -13.13 14.95
N ASN A 980 -44.79 -12.72 14.35
CA ASN A 980 -44.80 -12.06 13.04
C ASN A 980 -44.55 -10.54 13.20
N GLY A 981 -44.10 -10.10 14.37
CA GLY A 981 -43.70 -8.73 14.67
C GLY A 981 -42.46 -8.25 13.92
N PRO A 982 -42.08 -6.98 14.11
CA PRO A 982 -40.88 -6.42 13.51
C PRO A 982 -39.62 -7.07 14.10
N VAL A 983 -38.59 -7.20 13.27
CA VAL A 983 -37.26 -7.76 13.65
C VAL A 983 -36.64 -7.06 14.87
N ILE A 984 -37.01 -5.79 15.08
CA ILE A 984 -36.68 -4.99 16.25
C ILE A 984 -37.88 -4.11 16.63
N SER A 985 -38.09 -3.95 17.93
CA SER A 985 -39.11 -3.07 18.52
C SER A 985 -38.44 -2.15 19.53
N TYR A 986 -38.82 -0.87 19.51
CA TYR A 986 -38.38 0.13 20.47
C TYR A 986 -39.60 0.86 21.03
N GLN A 987 -39.85 0.73 22.34
CA GLN A 987 -41.00 1.32 23.02
C GLN A 987 -40.59 1.79 24.41
N GLY A 988 -40.70 3.09 24.68
CA GLY A 988 -40.23 3.66 25.93
C GLY A 988 -38.72 3.48 26.10
N ASP A 989 -38.29 3.11 27.29
CA ASP A 989 -36.92 2.73 27.65
C ASP A 989 -36.51 1.33 27.19
N TYR A 990 -37.39 0.59 26.50
CA TYR A 990 -37.18 -0.81 26.17
C TYR A 990 -36.89 -1.04 24.68
N VAL A 991 -35.81 -1.75 24.39
CA VAL A 991 -35.47 -2.29 23.07
C VAL A 991 -35.57 -3.81 23.12
N SER A 992 -36.31 -4.42 22.19
CA SER A 992 -36.31 -5.87 21.99
C SER A 992 -36.09 -6.24 20.53
N TRP A 993 -35.44 -7.38 20.27
CA TRP A 993 -35.13 -7.86 18.92
C TRP A 993 -35.20 -9.37 18.80
N ASP A 994 -35.30 -9.88 17.57
CA ASP A 994 -35.24 -11.32 17.28
C ASP A 994 -33.82 -11.88 17.51
N ASN A 995 -33.53 -12.23 18.77
CA ASN A 995 -32.28 -12.86 19.18
C ASN A 995 -32.09 -14.28 18.62
N SER A 996 -33.15 -14.90 18.10
CA SER A 996 -33.03 -16.22 17.45
C SER A 996 -32.42 -16.10 16.04
N LYS A 997 -32.58 -14.93 15.42
CA LYS A 997 -32.00 -14.58 14.11
C LYS A 997 -30.73 -13.75 14.21
N TYR A 998 -30.65 -12.84 15.18
CA TYR A 998 -29.51 -11.94 15.39
C TYR A 998 -29.08 -11.96 16.87
N PRO A 999 -28.12 -12.81 17.28
CA PRO A 999 -27.73 -12.92 18.69
C PRO A 999 -27.06 -11.67 19.25
N TRP A 1000 -26.59 -10.75 18.40
CA TRP A 1000 -25.92 -9.52 18.80
C TRP A 1000 -26.61 -8.25 18.29
N LEU A 1001 -26.76 -7.28 19.19
CA LEU A 1001 -27.19 -5.90 18.90
C LEU A 1001 -26.08 -4.91 19.28
N THR A 1002 -25.69 -4.05 18.34
CA THR A 1002 -24.93 -2.82 18.62
C THR A 1002 -25.83 -1.61 18.40
N LEU A 1003 -25.95 -0.75 19.41
CA LEU A 1003 -26.83 0.43 19.42
C LEU A 1003 -26.01 1.72 19.49
N VAL A 1004 -26.12 2.55 18.46
CA VAL A 1004 -25.44 3.85 18.36
C VAL A 1004 -26.47 4.97 18.28
N TYR A 1005 -26.36 5.96 19.16
CA TYR A 1005 -27.16 7.18 19.16
C TYR A 1005 -26.38 8.31 18.48
N THR A 1006 -26.96 8.89 17.42
CA THR A 1006 -26.49 10.13 16.78
C THR A 1006 -27.32 11.30 17.30
N GLN A 1007 -26.68 12.24 17.97
CA GLN A 1007 -27.30 13.46 18.51
C GLN A 1007 -27.62 14.47 17.41
N LEU A 1008 -28.45 15.47 17.72
CA LEU A 1008 -28.81 16.57 16.79
C LEU A 1008 -27.61 17.40 16.31
N ASP A 1009 -26.51 17.44 17.05
CA ASP A 1009 -25.25 18.09 16.66
C ASP A 1009 -24.34 17.22 15.77
N GLY A 1010 -24.78 15.99 15.47
CA GLY A 1010 -24.03 14.99 14.71
C GLY A 1010 -23.01 14.18 15.51
N SER A 1011 -22.84 14.45 16.82
CA SER A 1011 -21.99 13.64 17.69
C SER A 1011 -22.62 12.27 17.95
N ARG A 1012 -21.78 11.25 18.17
CA ARG A 1012 -22.21 9.84 18.27
C ARG A 1012 -21.78 9.21 19.59
N LEU A 1013 -22.67 8.40 20.16
CA LEU A 1013 -22.46 7.63 21.38
C LEU A 1013 -22.94 6.19 21.16
N THR A 1014 -22.08 5.20 21.39
CA THR A 1014 -22.48 3.80 21.39
C THR A 1014 -23.09 3.50 22.76
N LEU A 1015 -24.40 3.24 22.81
CA LEU A 1015 -25.12 2.93 24.04
C LEU A 1015 -24.88 1.47 24.45
N ALA A 1016 -24.82 0.57 23.48
CA ALA A 1016 -24.49 -0.83 23.67
C ALA A 1016 -23.63 -1.36 22.51
N LEU A 1017 -22.62 -2.18 22.81
CA LEU A 1017 -21.75 -2.82 21.83
C LEU A 1017 -21.90 -4.34 21.99
N ASN A 1018 -22.35 -5.00 20.93
CA ASN A 1018 -22.52 -6.46 20.87
C ASN A 1018 -23.33 -7.04 22.06
N ALA A 1019 -24.40 -6.34 22.46
CA ALA A 1019 -25.34 -6.81 23.48
C ALA A 1019 -26.11 -8.05 23.02
N THR A 1020 -26.48 -8.91 23.95
CA THR A 1020 -27.02 -10.26 23.68
C THR A 1020 -28.23 -10.53 24.56
N GLY A 1021 -29.16 -11.38 24.11
CA GLY A 1021 -30.29 -11.87 24.91
C GLY A 1021 -31.66 -11.40 24.43
N GLY A 1022 -31.73 -10.53 23.42
CA GLY A 1022 -32.97 -10.09 22.78
C GLY A 1022 -33.65 -8.89 23.41
N GLU A 1023 -33.15 -8.40 24.55
CA GLU A 1023 -33.77 -7.35 25.35
C GLU A 1023 -32.66 -6.42 25.89
N LEU A 1024 -32.90 -5.10 25.85
CA LEU A 1024 -31.97 -4.06 26.32
C LEU A 1024 -32.74 -2.85 26.83
N ASP A 1025 -32.53 -2.52 28.10
CA ASP A 1025 -32.99 -1.25 28.70
C ASP A 1025 -32.05 -0.10 28.29
N ILE A 1026 -32.62 1.05 27.93
CA ILE A 1026 -31.88 2.27 27.59
C ILE A 1026 -32.36 3.47 28.42
N ASP A 1027 -31.41 4.24 28.95
CA ASP A 1027 -31.72 5.44 29.72
C ASP A 1027 -32.24 6.57 28.81
N GLN A 1028 -33.56 6.60 28.66
CA GLN A 1028 -34.27 7.62 27.90
C GLN A 1028 -34.03 9.06 28.38
N SER A 1029 -33.56 9.29 29.61
CA SER A 1029 -33.26 10.66 30.08
C SER A 1029 -32.08 11.29 29.35
N LYS A 1030 -31.22 10.47 28.73
CA LYS A 1030 -30.05 10.88 27.94
C LYS A 1030 -30.35 11.09 26.45
N LEU A 1031 -31.60 10.86 26.02
CA LEU A 1031 -32.03 10.97 24.63
C LEU A 1031 -32.86 12.26 24.42
N ASN A 1032 -32.48 13.10 23.46
CA ASN A 1032 -33.17 14.34 23.15
C ASN A 1032 -33.06 14.67 21.64
N GLY A 1033 -34.07 14.24 20.87
CA GLY A 1033 -33.99 14.26 19.41
C GLY A 1033 -32.93 13.31 18.86
N GLY A 1034 -32.50 13.52 17.62
CA GLY A 1034 -31.45 12.71 16.99
C GLY A 1034 -31.96 11.40 16.39
N THR A 1035 -31.09 10.41 16.24
CA THR A 1035 -31.40 9.12 15.60
C THR A 1035 -30.73 7.97 16.33
N LEU A 1036 -31.47 6.91 16.63
CA LEU A 1036 -30.93 5.62 17.09
C LEU A 1036 -30.62 4.74 15.87
N HIS A 1037 -29.48 4.07 15.90
CA HIS A 1037 -29.04 3.12 14.88
C HIS A 1037 -28.81 1.76 15.53
N PHE A 1038 -29.56 0.76 15.07
CA PHE A 1038 -29.55 -0.59 15.61
C PHE A 1038 -28.89 -1.52 14.58
N SER A 1039 -27.63 -1.90 14.84
CA SER A 1039 -26.91 -2.90 14.06
C SER A 1039 -27.16 -4.28 14.65
N LEU A 1040 -27.95 -5.09 13.97
CA LEU A 1040 -28.24 -6.47 14.32
C LEU A 1040 -27.30 -7.41 13.55
N SER A 1041 -26.63 -8.34 14.23
CA SER A 1041 -25.67 -9.26 13.61
C SER A 1041 -26.00 -10.72 13.91
N ASP A 1042 -25.82 -11.58 12.90
CA ASP A 1042 -25.78 -13.05 13.05
C ASP A 1042 -24.36 -13.56 13.37
N GLY A 1043 -23.38 -12.64 13.46
CA GLY A 1043 -21.96 -12.89 13.63
C GLY A 1043 -21.12 -12.67 12.36
N ILE A 1044 -21.72 -12.81 11.18
CA ILE A 1044 -21.07 -12.64 9.85
C ILE A 1044 -21.80 -11.57 9.02
N ASN A 1045 -23.13 -11.67 8.91
CA ASN A 1045 -23.99 -10.68 8.29
C ASN A 1045 -24.53 -9.73 9.35
N SER A 1046 -24.70 -8.46 8.95
CA SER A 1046 -25.31 -7.46 9.81
C SER A 1046 -26.22 -6.52 9.03
N VAL A 1047 -27.33 -6.16 9.64
CA VAL A 1047 -28.32 -5.21 9.10
C VAL A 1047 -28.46 -4.03 10.05
N ILE A 1048 -28.65 -2.83 9.48
CA ILE A 1048 -28.84 -1.60 10.24
C ILE A 1048 -30.29 -1.12 10.11
N HIS A 1049 -30.97 -1.00 11.24
CA HIS A 1049 -32.25 -0.28 11.36
C HIS A 1049 -32.00 1.10 11.97
N SER A 1050 -32.87 2.08 11.73
CA SER A 1050 -32.69 3.43 12.27
C SER A 1050 -34.03 4.09 12.61
N GLU A 1051 -34.12 4.66 13.80
CA GLU A 1051 -35.31 5.32 14.33
C GLU A 1051 -35.00 6.77 14.70
N THR A 1052 -35.77 7.72 14.18
CA THR A 1052 -35.57 9.15 14.43
C THR A 1052 -36.38 9.59 15.64
N LEU A 1053 -35.70 10.14 16.64
CA LEU A 1053 -36.35 10.58 17.88
C LEU A 1053 -36.87 12.01 17.75
N ALA A 1054 -38.06 12.27 18.30
CA ALA A 1054 -38.52 13.63 18.52
C ALA A 1054 -37.69 14.32 19.64
N PRO A 1055 -37.40 15.62 19.53
CA PRO A 1055 -36.93 16.42 20.67
C PRO A 1055 -37.92 16.38 21.84
N ARG A 1056 -37.40 16.46 23.07
CA ARG A 1056 -38.20 16.48 24.30
C ARG A 1056 -38.49 17.90 24.79
#